data_AF-A0A820Y5A5-F1
#
_entry.id   AF-A0A820Y5A5-F1
#
_cell.length_a   1.000
_cell.length_b   1.000
_cell.length_c   1.000
_cell.angle_alpha   90.00
_cell.angle_beta   90.00
_cell.angle_gamma   90.00
#
_symmetry.space_group_name_H-M   'P 1'
#
loop_
_entity.id
_entity.type
_entity.pdbx_description
1 polymer ?
#
loop_
_entity_poly.entity_id
_entity_poly.type
_entity_poly.pdbx_seq_one_letter_code
_entity_poly.pdbx_strand_id
1 'polypeptide(L)'
;MKDHLKIKGIFSTIQAIVSHLKQDTKRDEHNMIGFEVAPVQLASTENNRNMQEASFMYAQLLKGILINMKDNDTSDMIEYCRQENASNKAALDIIQNFELNYRPERAIWWYSLDSFLYRILNRALHVQDIDTLYHFRVFIRDMHRTVSQLHIAMMASNERKLTKLYRGQLIPSNDFEKIRSNVGGLLSINRFLSTSADRDLALVFAGKSTNDDTAVLLEISLASNHTDSSAPFAGIAAYSQFGSGEREYLFSMGTVFRIDRIEDIDHDCVCIHLTLTQDNDPQLTALAKYMSIELHERYDLTTLGMFVLDIGDYHRAKQFFATALTAAKTPGHRVRCHNLLGMAYEKLGDYDKALEQFQLELKIHRQNLPVDHPVFAPTYSNIAVVYMDRGQLDLALKYFRRALIIEQAAIEPNYVELSVYHSHIGLILKAKSLLKESLVYQKKALSLRQMCLPPIHPSIAEAYNNLATIYYGLHQNDKAICMHKKAWKSQRRAILYSQDKLDDALMHFQESLRIKLKSLNPLHPEMAGTYASLGNIYNALQSYDKALEMYENTVKLYRVTLMRKHPEKLVDTMSSLIECLVKLGRTDEARERIREHYEWSNRTLWHTDEEARALQNILESILDKVPLIPSIEERVI
;
A
#
# COMPACT_ATOMS: atom_id res chain seq x y z
N MET A 1 23.80 -16.20 -10.21
CA MET A 1 22.48 -16.44 -10.83
C MET A 1 21.54 -16.89 -9.71
N LYS A 2 20.38 -16.23 -9.58
CA LYS A 2 19.41 -16.22 -8.45
C LYS A 2 19.79 -15.37 -7.24
N ASP A 3 19.69 -14.05 -7.43
CA ASP A 3 19.67 -13.07 -6.34
C ASP A 3 18.27 -12.95 -5.73
N HIS A 4 18.11 -13.46 -4.52
CA HIS A 4 16.95 -13.17 -3.67
C HIS A 4 17.11 -11.77 -3.06
N LEU A 5 16.83 -10.74 -3.85
CA LEU A 5 16.74 -9.37 -3.37
C LEU A 5 15.31 -9.10 -2.89
N LYS A 6 15.08 -9.39 -1.60
CA LYS A 6 13.98 -8.81 -0.83
C LYS A 6 14.16 -7.31 -0.84
N ILE A 7 13.10 -6.60 -1.21
CA ILE A 7 13.20 -5.17 -1.43
C ILE A 7 13.13 -4.45 -0.10
N LYS A 8 14.02 -3.49 0.05
CA LYS A 8 14.01 -2.51 1.11
C LYS A 8 13.62 -1.14 0.58
N GLY A 9 12.59 -0.57 1.18
CA GLY A 9 12.19 0.80 0.95
C GLY A 9 10.73 1.02 1.29
N ILE A 10 10.50 1.47 2.53
CA ILE A 10 9.29 2.11 3.07
C ILE A 10 8.13 1.20 3.52
N PHE A 11 7.79 1.42 4.80
CA PHE A 11 6.99 0.59 5.71
C PHE A 11 7.45 -0.87 5.82
N SER A 12 7.67 -1.33 7.05
CA SER A 12 8.09 -2.71 7.31
C SER A 12 6.99 -3.76 7.05
N THR A 13 5.77 -3.32 6.72
CA THR A 13 4.59 -4.17 6.53
C THR A 13 3.66 -3.57 5.46
N ILE A 14 3.27 -4.38 4.46
CA ILE A 14 2.31 -4.00 3.40
C ILE A 14 0.95 -3.59 4.00
N GLN A 15 0.67 -4.08 5.20
CA GLN A 15 -0.45 -3.69 6.06
C GLN A 15 -0.62 -2.17 6.23
N ALA A 16 0.48 -1.42 6.32
CA ALA A 16 0.44 0.05 6.44
C ALA A 16 0.01 0.73 5.13
N ILE A 17 0.42 0.18 3.98
CA ILE A 17 0.06 0.69 2.64
C ILE A 17 -1.44 0.47 2.40
N VAL A 18 -1.95 -0.73 2.69
CA VAL A 18 -3.37 -1.04 2.54
C VAL A 18 -4.24 -0.23 3.50
N SER A 19 -3.76 0.00 4.73
CA SER A 19 -4.46 0.84 5.68
C SER A 19 -4.54 2.30 5.20
N HIS A 20 -3.47 2.81 4.58
CA HIS A 20 -3.45 4.13 3.98
C HIS A 20 -4.42 4.25 2.79
N LEU A 21 -4.41 3.26 1.87
CA LEU A 21 -5.33 3.20 0.73
C LEU A 21 -6.81 3.13 1.17
N LYS A 22 -7.11 2.45 2.28
CA LYS A 22 -8.46 2.37 2.86
C LYS A 22 -8.87 3.62 3.63
N GLN A 23 -7.92 4.38 4.18
CA GLN A 23 -8.19 5.62 4.92
C GLN A 23 -8.57 6.77 3.99
N ASP A 24 -8.08 6.79 2.75
CA ASP A 24 -8.42 7.80 1.74
C ASP A 24 -9.87 7.68 1.21
N THR A 25 -10.64 6.68 1.65
CA THR A 25 -11.98 6.40 1.11
C THR A 25 -13.09 6.62 2.13
N LYS A 26 -13.55 7.87 2.25
CA LYS A 26 -14.76 8.28 3.01
C LYS A 26 -15.80 9.04 2.18
N ARG A 27 -15.79 8.91 0.85
CA ARG A 27 -16.86 9.43 -0.01
C ARG A 27 -17.35 8.35 -0.97
N ASP A 28 -18.64 8.07 -0.92
CA ASP A 28 -19.37 7.35 -1.97
C ASP A 28 -19.53 8.32 -3.14
N GLU A 29 -18.95 8.07 -4.31
CA GLU A 29 -19.35 8.82 -5.51
C GLU A 29 -18.92 8.11 -6.81
N HIS A 30 -19.88 7.99 -7.73
CA HIS A 30 -19.80 7.18 -8.95
C HIS A 30 -18.79 7.70 -9.99
N ASN A 31 -18.21 8.88 -9.79
CA ASN A 31 -17.41 9.60 -10.78
C ASN A 31 -15.96 9.90 -10.38
N MET A 32 -15.53 9.50 -9.18
CA MET A 32 -14.15 9.75 -8.74
C MET A 32 -13.21 8.70 -9.32
N ILE A 33 -12.17 9.12 -10.03
CA ILE A 33 -11.12 8.21 -10.51
C ILE A 33 -10.04 8.10 -9.43
N GLY A 34 -9.71 6.89 -9.01
CA GLY A 34 -8.56 6.64 -8.14
C GLY A 34 -7.27 6.73 -8.95
N PHE A 35 -6.36 7.59 -8.52
CA PHE A 35 -5.06 7.80 -9.14
C PHE A 35 -3.93 7.38 -8.21
N GLU A 36 -2.90 6.75 -8.78
CA GLU A 36 -1.63 6.49 -8.10
C GLU A 36 -0.53 7.24 -8.82
N VAL A 37 0.39 7.85 -8.06
CA VAL A 37 1.45 8.67 -8.63
C VAL A 37 2.82 8.14 -8.18
N ALA A 38 3.77 8.01 -9.09
CA ALA A 38 5.15 7.67 -8.77
C ALA A 38 6.12 8.81 -9.18
N PRO A 39 6.95 9.32 -8.25
CA PRO A 39 7.82 10.48 -8.46
C PRO A 39 8.96 10.25 -9.46
N VAL A 40 9.57 11.33 -9.97
CA VAL A 40 10.62 11.31 -11.02
C VAL A 40 11.94 10.64 -10.60
N GLN A 41 12.27 10.62 -9.31
CA GLN A 41 13.61 10.30 -8.76
C GLN A 41 13.99 8.80 -8.76
N LEU A 42 13.51 8.02 -9.73
CA LEU A 42 13.74 6.58 -9.81
C LEU A 42 15.07 6.15 -10.44
N ALA A 43 15.79 7.07 -11.09
CA ALA A 43 16.95 6.71 -11.92
C ALA A 43 18.26 6.45 -11.14
N SER A 44 18.37 6.77 -9.84
CA SER A 44 19.69 6.79 -9.17
C SER A 44 19.87 5.95 -7.90
N THR A 45 18.84 5.30 -7.34
CA THR A 45 19.06 4.42 -6.18
C THR A 45 18.11 3.23 -6.13
N GLU A 46 18.65 2.04 -6.37
CA GLU A 46 17.97 0.72 -6.24
C GLU A 46 17.41 0.42 -4.83
N ASN A 47 17.58 1.31 -3.84
CA ASN A 47 17.52 0.96 -2.41
C ASN A 47 16.60 1.79 -1.52
N ASN A 48 15.72 2.65 -2.04
CA ASN A 48 14.78 3.38 -1.15
C ASN A 48 13.52 3.89 -1.84
N ARG A 49 12.47 3.05 -1.87
CA ARG A 49 11.13 3.42 -2.38
C ARG A 49 10.29 4.07 -1.31
N ASN A 50 9.35 4.96 -1.66
CA ASN A 50 8.45 5.64 -0.72
C ASN A 50 7.00 5.14 -0.74
N MET A 51 6.14 5.72 0.11
CA MET A 51 4.75 5.25 0.29
C MET A 51 3.95 5.28 -1.02
N GLN A 52 4.14 6.34 -1.80
CA GLN A 52 3.50 6.52 -3.10
C GLN A 52 4.03 5.54 -4.14
N GLU A 53 5.33 5.26 -4.12
CA GLU A 53 5.92 4.21 -4.98
C GLU A 53 5.41 2.81 -4.58
N ALA A 54 5.18 2.57 -3.29
CA ALA A 54 4.71 1.29 -2.80
C ALA A 54 3.23 1.01 -3.14
N SER A 55 2.36 2.02 -3.05
CA SER A 55 0.96 1.91 -3.51
C SER A 55 0.87 1.76 -5.02
N PHE A 56 1.69 2.50 -5.79
CA PHE A 56 1.77 2.37 -7.24
C PHE A 56 2.15 0.94 -7.66
N MET A 57 3.21 0.38 -7.07
CA MET A 57 3.63 -1.00 -7.34
C MET A 57 2.56 -2.01 -6.96
N TYR A 58 1.97 -1.84 -5.77
CA TYR A 58 0.92 -2.72 -5.27
C TYR A 58 -0.23 -2.83 -6.28
N ALA A 59 -0.70 -1.70 -6.81
CA ALA A 59 -1.78 -1.64 -7.78
C ALA A 59 -1.43 -2.41 -9.07
N GLN A 60 -0.22 -2.20 -9.58
CA GLN A 60 0.28 -2.85 -10.79
C GLN A 60 0.51 -4.36 -10.61
N LEU A 61 1.01 -4.78 -9.44
CA LEU A 61 1.16 -6.18 -9.07
C LEU A 61 -0.20 -6.89 -8.98
N LEU A 62 -1.16 -6.28 -8.27
CA LEU A 62 -2.50 -6.82 -8.12
C LEU A 62 -3.18 -6.98 -9.49
N LYS A 63 -3.09 -5.96 -10.35
CA LYS A 63 -3.53 -6.03 -11.75
C LYS A 63 -2.91 -7.23 -12.48
N GLY A 64 -1.58 -7.38 -12.42
CA GLY A 64 -0.85 -8.46 -13.06
C GLY A 64 -1.35 -9.84 -12.61
N ILE A 65 -1.59 -10.01 -11.30
CA ILE A 65 -2.14 -11.24 -10.73
C ILE A 65 -3.55 -11.50 -11.26
N LEU A 66 -4.45 -10.51 -11.20
CA LEU A 66 -5.86 -10.66 -11.60
C LEU A 66 -6.02 -11.05 -13.08
N ILE A 67 -5.28 -10.41 -13.98
CA ILE A 67 -5.40 -10.63 -15.44
C ILE A 67 -4.82 -11.98 -15.86
N ASN A 68 -3.73 -12.41 -15.23
CA ASN A 68 -2.97 -13.58 -15.68
C ASN A 68 -3.38 -14.89 -14.98
N MET A 69 -4.30 -14.84 -14.01
CA MET A 69 -4.92 -16.04 -13.45
C MET A 69 -5.64 -16.83 -14.54
N LYS A 70 -5.48 -18.17 -14.52
CA LYS A 70 -5.94 -19.07 -15.60
C LYS A 70 -7.38 -19.56 -15.48
N ASP A 71 -8.11 -19.18 -14.43
CA ASP A 71 -9.51 -19.61 -14.23
C ASP A 71 -10.44 -18.94 -15.23
N ASN A 72 -11.42 -19.67 -15.77
CA ASN A 72 -12.36 -19.16 -16.78
C ASN A 72 -13.81 -19.11 -16.29
N ASP A 73 -14.06 -19.48 -15.04
CA ASP A 73 -15.42 -19.61 -14.52
C ASP A 73 -15.92 -18.30 -13.90
N THR A 74 -17.08 -17.83 -14.35
CA THR A 74 -17.76 -16.65 -13.82
C THR A 74 -18.74 -16.99 -12.70
N SER A 75 -18.98 -18.27 -12.39
CA SER A 75 -19.92 -18.69 -11.34
C SER A 75 -19.61 -18.08 -9.98
N ASP A 76 -18.32 -17.98 -9.60
CA ASP A 76 -17.88 -17.32 -8.37
C ASP A 76 -18.35 -15.85 -8.32
N MET A 77 -18.20 -15.13 -9.44
CA MET A 77 -18.61 -13.73 -9.57
C MET A 77 -20.13 -13.59 -9.43
N ILE A 78 -20.87 -14.44 -10.13
CA ILE A 78 -22.33 -14.40 -10.17
C ILE A 78 -22.89 -14.66 -8.76
N GLU A 79 -22.37 -15.68 -8.08
CA GLU A 79 -22.81 -16.03 -6.73
C GLU A 79 -22.48 -14.92 -5.73
N TYR A 80 -21.27 -14.33 -5.81
CA TYR A 80 -20.92 -13.16 -5.02
C TYR A 80 -21.88 -11.99 -5.28
N CYS A 81 -22.20 -11.70 -6.53
CA CYS A 81 -23.13 -10.62 -6.89
C CYS A 81 -24.54 -10.86 -6.34
N ARG A 82 -25.03 -12.12 -6.35
CA ARG A 82 -26.33 -12.49 -5.77
C ARG A 82 -26.36 -12.28 -4.27
N GLN A 83 -25.28 -12.65 -3.56
CA GLN A 83 -25.18 -12.49 -2.12
C GLN A 83 -25.18 -11.00 -1.73
N GLU A 84 -24.37 -10.18 -2.40
CA GLU A 84 -24.30 -8.73 -2.16
C GLU A 84 -25.62 -8.00 -2.48
N ASN A 85 -26.44 -8.55 -3.39
CA ASN A 85 -27.69 -7.93 -3.84
C ASN A 85 -28.94 -8.75 -3.48
N ALA A 86 -28.87 -9.59 -2.45
CA ALA A 86 -29.96 -10.52 -2.09
C ALA A 86 -31.30 -9.83 -1.84
N SER A 87 -31.29 -8.57 -1.40
CA SER A 87 -32.48 -7.76 -1.13
C SER A 87 -32.95 -6.90 -2.33
N ASN A 88 -32.16 -6.82 -3.41
CA ASN A 88 -32.43 -5.93 -4.55
C ASN A 88 -32.91 -6.72 -5.78
N LYS A 89 -34.24 -6.80 -5.95
CA LYS A 89 -34.87 -7.56 -7.04
C LYS A 89 -34.43 -7.11 -8.44
N ALA A 90 -34.27 -5.81 -8.67
CA ALA A 90 -33.83 -5.29 -9.98
C ALA A 90 -32.38 -5.71 -10.29
N ALA A 91 -31.51 -5.73 -9.28
CA ALA A 91 -30.15 -6.24 -9.44
C ALA A 91 -30.14 -7.75 -9.70
N LEU A 92 -30.99 -8.53 -9.03
CA LEU A 92 -31.13 -9.98 -9.27
C LEU A 92 -31.59 -10.30 -10.71
N ASP A 93 -32.52 -9.53 -11.26
CA ASP A 93 -32.96 -9.69 -12.65
C ASP A 93 -31.81 -9.42 -13.64
N ILE A 94 -30.98 -8.40 -13.37
CA ILE A 94 -29.77 -8.11 -14.17
C ILE A 94 -28.73 -9.23 -14.02
N ILE A 95 -28.53 -9.77 -12.81
CA ILE A 95 -27.61 -10.89 -12.56
C ILE A 95 -28.05 -12.13 -13.34
N GLN A 96 -29.35 -12.44 -13.33
CA GLN A 96 -29.89 -13.57 -14.10
C GLN A 96 -29.69 -13.38 -15.60
N ASN A 97 -29.93 -12.17 -16.11
CA ASN A 97 -29.67 -11.85 -17.51
C ASN A 97 -28.17 -11.96 -17.85
N PHE A 98 -27.30 -11.49 -16.97
CA PHE A 98 -25.84 -11.61 -17.11
C PHE A 98 -25.41 -13.07 -17.18
N GLU A 99 -25.86 -13.91 -16.24
CA GLU A 99 -25.54 -15.34 -16.22
C GLU A 99 -25.95 -16.07 -17.50
N LEU A 100 -27.13 -15.74 -18.06
CA LEU A 100 -27.63 -16.39 -19.27
C LEU A 100 -26.94 -15.92 -20.55
N ASN A 101 -26.52 -14.64 -20.60
CA ASN A 101 -26.11 -13.98 -21.84
C ASN A 101 -24.67 -13.49 -21.87
N TYR A 102 -23.91 -13.62 -20.78
CA TYR A 102 -22.52 -13.19 -20.73
C TYR A 102 -21.65 -13.97 -21.72
N ARG A 103 -20.83 -13.23 -22.45
CA ARG A 103 -19.77 -13.74 -23.32
C ARG A 103 -18.56 -12.82 -23.19
N PRO A 104 -17.32 -13.33 -23.26
CA PRO A 104 -16.12 -12.53 -23.12
C PRO A 104 -16.07 -11.31 -24.05
N GLU A 105 -16.57 -11.44 -25.29
CA GLU A 105 -16.57 -10.37 -26.29
C GLU A 105 -17.54 -9.23 -25.96
N ARG A 106 -18.48 -9.45 -25.04
CA ARG A 106 -19.46 -8.46 -24.58
C ARG A 106 -19.11 -7.85 -23.22
N ALA A 107 -17.90 -8.08 -22.69
CA ALA A 107 -17.51 -7.53 -21.40
C ALA A 107 -17.67 -6.00 -21.35
N ILE A 108 -17.24 -5.30 -22.41
CA ILE A 108 -17.37 -3.83 -22.52
C ILE A 108 -18.82 -3.38 -22.48
N TRP A 109 -19.72 -4.11 -23.15
CA TRP A 109 -21.15 -3.83 -23.15
C TRP A 109 -21.71 -3.86 -21.72
N TRP A 110 -21.43 -4.93 -20.98
CA TRP A 110 -21.84 -5.10 -19.58
C TRP A 110 -21.21 -4.06 -18.64
N TYR A 111 -19.97 -3.65 -18.91
CA TYR A 111 -19.31 -2.59 -18.16
C TYR A 111 -19.98 -1.23 -18.41
N SER A 112 -20.36 -0.92 -19.66
CA SER A 112 -21.04 0.32 -20.02
C SER A 112 -22.52 0.37 -19.65
N LEU A 113 -23.10 -0.75 -19.24
CA LEU A 113 -24.49 -0.82 -18.78
C LEU A 113 -24.57 -0.18 -17.39
N ASP A 114 -25.39 0.87 -17.26
CA ASP A 114 -25.69 1.49 -15.97
C ASP A 114 -26.39 0.48 -15.05
N SER A 115 -25.57 -0.20 -14.25
CA SER A 115 -25.96 -1.38 -13.48
C SER A 115 -25.12 -1.48 -12.22
N PHE A 116 -25.48 -2.41 -11.33
CA PHE A 116 -24.71 -2.68 -10.12
C PHE A 116 -23.28 -3.16 -10.44
N LEU A 117 -23.04 -3.80 -11.60
CA LEU A 117 -21.71 -4.31 -11.98
C LEU A 117 -20.68 -3.19 -12.11
N TYR A 118 -21.04 -2.11 -12.84
CA TYR A 118 -20.20 -0.93 -12.97
C TYR A 118 -19.85 -0.35 -11.59
N ARG A 119 -20.85 -0.22 -10.71
CA ARG A 119 -20.70 0.37 -9.37
C ARG A 119 -19.81 -0.46 -8.46
N ILE A 120 -20.08 -1.77 -8.35
CA ILE A 120 -19.29 -2.68 -7.51
C ILE A 120 -17.85 -2.73 -7.99
N LEU A 121 -17.64 -2.94 -9.30
CA LEU A 121 -16.30 -3.09 -9.85
C LEU A 121 -15.50 -1.80 -9.71
N ASN A 122 -16.07 -0.66 -10.07
CA ASN A 122 -15.37 0.61 -9.94
C ASN A 122 -15.05 0.92 -8.48
N ARG A 123 -16.01 0.72 -7.55
CA ARG A 123 -15.74 0.87 -6.12
C ARG A 123 -14.58 -0.01 -5.67
N ALA A 124 -14.60 -1.29 -6.01
CA ALA A 124 -13.56 -2.25 -5.68
C ALA A 124 -12.19 -1.86 -6.26
N LEU A 125 -12.13 -1.40 -7.51
CA LEU A 125 -10.90 -0.92 -8.15
C LEU A 125 -10.35 0.35 -7.50
N HIS A 126 -11.22 1.21 -6.98
CA HIS A 126 -10.82 2.44 -6.30
C HIS A 126 -10.27 2.17 -4.90
N VAL A 127 -10.97 1.38 -4.10
CA VAL A 127 -10.55 1.04 -2.72
C VAL A 127 -9.57 -0.14 -2.66
N GLN A 128 -9.24 -0.71 -3.83
CA GLN A 128 -8.46 -1.94 -4.00
C GLN A 128 -8.98 -3.10 -3.12
N ASP A 129 -10.29 -3.33 -3.15
CA ASP A 129 -10.91 -4.44 -2.43
C ASP A 129 -10.55 -5.78 -3.09
N ILE A 130 -9.53 -6.44 -2.55
CA ILE A 130 -9.00 -7.69 -3.06
C ILE A 130 -10.09 -8.77 -3.19
N ASP A 131 -11.06 -8.82 -2.28
CA ASP A 131 -12.09 -9.86 -2.31
C ASP A 131 -13.01 -9.67 -3.50
N THR A 132 -13.59 -8.47 -3.65
CA THR A 132 -14.44 -8.16 -4.80
C THR A 132 -13.65 -8.29 -6.10
N LEU A 133 -12.42 -7.79 -6.16
CA LEU A 133 -11.58 -7.88 -7.36
C LEU A 133 -11.24 -9.34 -7.71
N TYR A 134 -11.01 -10.20 -6.72
CA TYR A 134 -10.82 -11.62 -6.94
C TYR A 134 -12.07 -12.28 -7.53
N HIS A 135 -13.27 -11.98 -7.01
CA HIS A 135 -14.51 -12.51 -7.60
C HIS A 135 -14.72 -11.99 -9.03
N PHE A 136 -14.37 -10.74 -9.31
CA PHE A 136 -14.49 -10.13 -10.65
C PHE A 136 -13.31 -10.43 -11.60
N ARG A 137 -12.32 -11.25 -11.19
CA ARG A 137 -11.07 -11.47 -11.94
C ARG A 137 -11.28 -11.89 -13.40
N VAL A 138 -12.26 -12.76 -13.66
CA VAL A 138 -12.56 -13.25 -15.02
C VAL A 138 -13.13 -12.13 -15.89
N PHE A 139 -14.09 -11.38 -15.37
CA PHE A 139 -14.68 -10.23 -16.06
C PHE A 139 -13.63 -9.14 -16.37
N ILE A 140 -12.77 -8.82 -15.39
CA ILE A 140 -11.65 -7.89 -15.57
C ILE A 140 -10.71 -8.35 -16.70
N ARG A 141 -10.34 -9.63 -16.71
CA ARG A 141 -9.47 -10.19 -17.74
C ARG A 141 -10.12 -10.15 -19.12
N ASP A 142 -11.41 -10.45 -19.22
CA ASP A 142 -12.14 -10.40 -20.49
C ASP A 142 -12.20 -8.96 -21.01
N MET A 143 -12.50 -7.98 -20.15
CA MET A 143 -12.40 -6.54 -20.49
C MET A 143 -11.03 -6.18 -21.07
N HIS A 144 -9.94 -6.58 -20.41
CA HIS A 144 -8.58 -6.36 -20.90
C HIS A 144 -8.32 -6.98 -22.27
N ARG A 145 -8.76 -8.23 -22.47
CA ARG A 145 -8.58 -8.95 -23.73
C ARG A 145 -9.33 -8.26 -24.86
N THR A 146 -10.59 -7.88 -24.65
CA THR A 146 -11.40 -7.19 -25.66
C THR A 146 -10.77 -5.85 -26.03
N VAL A 147 -10.39 -5.02 -25.05
CA VAL A 147 -9.71 -3.74 -25.32
C VAL A 147 -8.41 -3.95 -26.10
N SER A 148 -7.62 -4.98 -25.75
CA SER A 148 -6.37 -5.30 -26.46
C SER A 148 -6.60 -5.74 -27.90
N GLN A 149 -7.61 -6.58 -28.15
CA GLN A 149 -7.96 -7.02 -29.51
C GLN A 149 -8.42 -5.84 -30.37
N LEU A 150 -9.25 -4.96 -29.81
CA LEU A 150 -9.71 -3.76 -30.49
C LEU A 150 -8.57 -2.78 -30.75
N HIS A 151 -7.62 -2.66 -29.82
CA HIS A 151 -6.43 -1.84 -30.00
C HIS A 151 -5.60 -2.32 -31.21
N ILE A 152 -5.34 -3.63 -31.30
CA ILE A 152 -4.62 -4.22 -32.43
C ILE A 152 -5.36 -3.96 -33.76
N ALA A 153 -6.68 -4.14 -33.77
CA ALA A 153 -7.51 -3.89 -34.96
C ALA A 153 -7.47 -2.41 -35.38
N MET A 154 -7.54 -1.49 -34.43
CA MET A 154 -7.43 -0.04 -34.65
C MET A 154 -6.06 0.35 -35.20
N MET A 155 -4.97 -0.25 -34.71
CA MET A 155 -3.61 0.01 -35.20
C MET A 155 -3.36 -0.53 -36.63
N ALA A 156 -4.06 -1.60 -37.00
CA ALA A 156 -4.03 -2.16 -38.35
C ALA A 156 -4.84 -1.32 -39.36
N SER A 157 -5.76 -0.47 -38.91
CA SER A 157 -6.61 0.36 -39.76
C SER A 157 -5.99 1.75 -40.04
N ASN A 158 -6.61 2.54 -40.94
CA ASN A 158 -6.19 3.92 -41.25
C ASN A 158 -6.54 4.96 -40.15
N GLU A 159 -7.04 4.51 -38.98
CA GLU A 159 -7.37 5.36 -37.83
C GLU A 159 -6.13 5.85 -37.04
N ARG A 160 -4.92 5.60 -37.55
CA ARG A 160 -3.62 6.07 -37.01
C ARG A 160 -3.48 7.59 -36.80
N LYS A 161 -4.48 8.39 -37.20
CA LYS A 161 -4.47 9.86 -37.10
C LYS A 161 -4.93 10.40 -35.75
N LEU A 162 -5.43 9.56 -34.84
CA LEU A 162 -5.83 10.01 -33.51
C LEU A 162 -4.59 10.40 -32.68
N THR A 163 -4.50 11.66 -32.29
CA THR A 163 -3.34 12.22 -31.58
C THR A 163 -3.63 12.61 -30.14
N LYS A 164 -4.89 12.91 -29.81
CA LYS A 164 -5.31 13.36 -28.47
C LYS A 164 -6.65 12.76 -28.05
N LEU A 165 -6.77 12.51 -26.76
CA LEU A 165 -7.99 12.09 -26.08
C LEU A 165 -8.19 12.93 -24.82
N TYR A 166 -9.43 13.07 -24.39
CA TYR A 166 -9.82 13.98 -23.32
C TYR A 166 -10.72 13.28 -22.31
N ARG A 167 -10.53 13.60 -21.02
CA ARG A 167 -11.44 13.20 -19.95
C ARG A 167 -11.61 14.35 -18.97
N GLY A 168 -12.82 14.87 -18.86
CA GLY A 168 -13.17 15.77 -17.78
C GLY A 168 -13.68 15.00 -16.58
N GLN A 169 -13.26 15.43 -15.39
CA GLN A 169 -13.77 14.93 -14.12
C GLN A 169 -13.45 15.89 -12.96
N LEU A 170 -14.11 15.64 -11.82
CA LEU A 170 -13.69 16.18 -10.53
C LEU A 170 -12.62 15.26 -9.92
N ILE A 171 -11.60 15.86 -9.31
CA ILE A 171 -10.53 15.17 -8.58
C ILE A 171 -10.45 15.74 -7.17
N PRO A 172 -10.37 14.93 -6.09
CA PRO A 172 -10.16 15.44 -4.74
C PRO A 172 -8.96 16.37 -4.71
N SER A 173 -9.08 17.49 -4.00
CA SER A 173 -7.98 18.46 -3.92
C SER A 173 -6.68 17.83 -3.39
N ASN A 174 -6.78 16.87 -2.46
CA ASN A 174 -5.63 16.11 -1.96
C ASN A 174 -4.95 15.30 -3.07
N ASP A 175 -5.72 14.63 -3.93
CA ASP A 175 -5.19 13.82 -5.02
C ASP A 175 -4.68 14.69 -6.16
N PHE A 176 -5.33 15.81 -6.44
CA PHE A 176 -4.84 16.79 -7.39
C PHE A 176 -3.48 17.36 -6.96
N GLU A 177 -3.28 17.69 -5.69
CA GLU A 177 -1.98 18.15 -5.17
C GLU A 177 -0.91 17.04 -5.22
N LYS A 178 -1.29 15.76 -5.04
CA LYS A 178 -0.37 14.63 -5.30
C LYS A 178 0.07 14.60 -6.77
N ILE A 179 -0.84 14.83 -7.73
CA ILE A 179 -0.49 14.89 -9.16
C ILE A 179 0.39 16.11 -9.45
N ARG A 180 0.02 17.28 -8.91
CA ARG A 180 0.72 18.55 -9.12
C ARG A 180 2.16 18.55 -8.59
N SER A 181 2.39 17.93 -7.44
CA SER A 181 3.73 17.81 -6.85
C SER A 181 4.64 16.82 -7.59
N ASN A 182 4.10 16.05 -8.53
CA ASN A 182 4.78 14.98 -9.26
C ASN A 182 4.80 15.21 -10.78
N VAL A 183 4.76 16.46 -11.23
CA VAL A 183 5.00 16.78 -12.65
C VAL A 183 6.37 16.22 -13.09
N GLY A 184 6.39 15.58 -14.26
CA GLY A 184 7.49 14.76 -14.76
C GLY A 184 7.44 13.30 -14.31
N GLY A 185 6.56 12.93 -13.36
CA GLY A 185 6.41 11.59 -12.79
C GLY A 185 5.44 10.70 -13.57
N LEU A 186 5.15 9.52 -13.02
CA LEU A 186 4.17 8.57 -13.54
C LEU A 186 2.83 8.74 -12.83
N LEU A 187 1.75 8.59 -13.58
CA LEU A 187 0.37 8.53 -13.10
C LEU A 187 -0.24 7.22 -13.57
N SER A 188 -0.70 6.37 -12.65
CA SER A 188 -1.47 5.17 -12.95
C SER A 188 -2.93 5.39 -12.61
N ILE A 189 -3.81 4.94 -13.49
CA ILE A 189 -5.24 4.93 -13.25
C ILE A 189 -5.67 3.49 -13.03
N ASN A 190 -6.09 3.16 -11.80
CA ASN A 190 -6.37 1.78 -11.38
C ASN A 190 -7.71 1.24 -11.91
N ARG A 191 -8.40 1.98 -12.78
CA ARG A 191 -9.68 1.64 -13.41
C ARG A 191 -9.58 1.65 -14.92
N PHE A 192 -10.56 1.03 -15.59
CA PHE A 192 -10.77 1.26 -17.01
C PHE A 192 -11.14 2.74 -17.20
N LEU A 193 -10.36 3.47 -17.99
CA LEU A 193 -10.54 4.90 -18.17
C LEU A 193 -11.28 5.15 -19.47
N SER A 194 -12.53 5.62 -19.35
CA SER A 194 -13.31 6.12 -20.49
C SER A 194 -12.86 7.56 -20.82
N THR A 195 -12.69 7.84 -22.11
CA THR A 195 -12.21 9.10 -22.67
C THR A 195 -12.95 9.42 -23.96
N SER A 196 -12.89 10.68 -24.40
CA SER A 196 -13.52 11.17 -25.61
C SER A 196 -12.49 11.79 -26.55
N ALA A 197 -12.71 11.67 -27.86
CA ALA A 197 -11.97 12.45 -28.86
C ALA A 197 -12.45 13.92 -28.94
N ASP A 198 -13.61 14.22 -28.34
CA ASP A 198 -14.20 15.55 -28.30
C ASP A 198 -13.83 16.25 -26.98
N ARG A 199 -13.04 17.32 -27.10
CA ARG A 199 -12.57 18.14 -25.98
C ARG A 199 -13.71 18.89 -25.30
N ASP A 200 -14.64 19.42 -26.07
CA ASP A 200 -15.73 20.24 -25.54
C ASP A 200 -16.72 19.37 -24.78
N LEU A 201 -17.01 18.17 -25.31
CA LEU A 201 -17.78 17.17 -24.58
C LEU A 201 -17.08 16.75 -23.28
N ALA A 202 -15.77 16.51 -23.32
CA ALA A 202 -15.02 16.16 -22.11
C ALA A 202 -15.06 17.29 -21.06
N LEU A 203 -14.98 18.55 -21.47
CA LEU A 203 -15.09 19.70 -20.57
C LEU A 203 -16.45 19.77 -19.85
N VAL A 204 -17.55 19.37 -20.51
CA VAL A 204 -18.87 19.26 -19.87
C VAL A 204 -18.82 18.27 -18.69
N PHE A 205 -18.07 17.18 -18.81
CA PHE A 205 -17.89 16.18 -17.75
C PHE A 205 -16.89 16.58 -16.65
N ALA A 206 -16.04 17.61 -16.88
CA ALA A 206 -15.17 18.14 -15.83
C ALA A 206 -15.96 18.77 -14.68
N GLY A 207 -17.18 19.25 -14.97
CA GLY A 207 -18.00 19.93 -13.99
C GLY A 207 -17.42 21.28 -13.61
N LYS A 208 -17.75 21.75 -12.41
CA LYS A 208 -17.23 23.02 -11.87
C LYS A 208 -16.42 22.73 -10.62
N SER A 209 -15.27 23.40 -10.49
CA SER A 209 -14.44 23.28 -9.29
C SER A 209 -15.25 23.63 -8.04
N THR A 210 -15.05 22.86 -6.98
CA THR A 210 -15.63 23.12 -5.66
C THR A 210 -14.52 23.20 -4.62
N ASN A 211 -14.84 23.61 -3.38
CA ASN A 211 -13.83 23.71 -2.32
C ASN A 211 -13.16 22.37 -1.96
N ASP A 212 -13.79 21.24 -2.29
CA ASP A 212 -13.25 19.92 -1.94
C ASP A 212 -12.60 19.23 -3.15
N ASP A 213 -13.06 19.56 -4.37
CA ASP A 213 -12.65 18.90 -5.60
C ASP A 213 -12.25 19.92 -6.68
N THR A 214 -11.14 19.65 -7.35
CA THR A 214 -10.65 20.42 -8.50
C THR A 214 -11.28 19.84 -9.78
N ALA A 215 -11.92 20.68 -10.57
CA ALA A 215 -12.34 20.29 -11.92
C ALA A 215 -11.12 20.22 -12.83
N VAL A 216 -10.94 19.05 -13.44
CA VAL A 216 -9.75 18.72 -14.21
C VAL A 216 -10.16 18.20 -15.58
N LEU A 217 -9.50 18.74 -16.60
CA LEU A 217 -9.45 18.16 -17.94
C LEU A 217 -8.13 17.40 -18.10
N LEU A 218 -8.18 16.08 -18.16
CA LEU A 218 -7.06 15.25 -18.59
C LEU A 218 -6.97 15.35 -20.11
N GLU A 219 -5.88 15.91 -20.62
CA GLU A 219 -5.52 15.91 -22.04
C GLU A 219 -4.44 14.86 -22.27
N ILE A 220 -4.79 13.77 -22.95
CA ILE A 220 -3.93 12.60 -23.15
C ILE A 220 -3.38 12.62 -24.56
N SER A 221 -2.07 12.85 -24.66
CA SER A 221 -1.29 12.76 -25.89
C SER A 221 -0.93 11.32 -26.20
N LEU A 222 -1.17 10.93 -27.45
CA LEU A 222 -0.85 9.61 -27.99
C LEU A 222 0.41 9.74 -28.87
N ALA A 223 1.50 9.06 -28.51
CA ALA A 223 2.69 8.96 -29.34
C ALA A 223 2.42 8.34 -30.72
N SER A 224 3.21 8.68 -31.75
CA SER A 224 2.95 8.28 -33.14
C SER A 224 3.16 6.80 -33.47
N ASN A 225 3.80 6.02 -32.58
CA ASN A 225 4.20 4.63 -32.78
C ASN A 225 3.62 3.73 -31.67
N HIS A 226 2.32 3.43 -31.71
CA HIS A 226 1.62 2.62 -30.69
C HIS A 226 1.45 1.14 -31.04
N THR A 227 2.15 0.62 -32.05
CA THR A 227 1.93 -0.76 -32.53
C THR A 227 2.24 -1.85 -31.50
N ASP A 228 3.04 -1.55 -30.46
CA ASP A 228 3.53 -2.52 -29.48
C ASP A 228 3.28 -2.11 -28.01
N SER A 229 2.36 -1.18 -27.73
CA SER A 229 2.16 -0.64 -26.37
C SER A 229 1.59 -1.66 -25.37
N SER A 230 2.24 -1.81 -24.21
CA SER A 230 1.74 -2.53 -23.02
C SER A 230 0.51 -1.89 -22.37
N ALA A 231 0.06 -0.73 -22.87
CA ALA A 231 -1.12 -0.01 -22.41
C ALA A 231 -2.20 0.04 -23.51
N PRO A 232 -2.99 -1.04 -23.69
CA PRO A 232 -3.98 -1.12 -24.74
C PRO A 232 -5.17 -0.17 -24.48
N PHE A 233 -5.61 0.49 -25.54
CA PHE A 233 -6.79 1.34 -25.57
C PHE A 233 -7.49 1.25 -26.93
N ALA A 234 -8.81 1.41 -26.96
CA ALA A 234 -9.54 1.34 -28.22
C ALA A 234 -10.82 2.15 -28.20
N GLY A 235 -11.30 2.53 -29.39
CA GLY A 235 -12.65 3.06 -29.55
C GLY A 235 -13.69 1.97 -29.25
N ILE A 236 -14.66 2.27 -28.39
CA ILE A 236 -15.63 1.29 -27.90
C ILE A 236 -17.07 1.53 -28.35
N ALA A 237 -17.33 2.54 -29.18
CA ALA A 237 -18.67 2.92 -29.61
C ALA A 237 -19.50 1.74 -30.18
N ALA A 238 -18.86 0.83 -30.93
CA ALA A 238 -19.54 -0.36 -31.48
C ALA A 238 -19.80 -1.49 -30.47
N TYR A 239 -19.23 -1.38 -29.27
CA TYR A 239 -19.20 -2.42 -28.23
C TYR A 239 -19.80 -1.97 -26.90
N SER A 240 -20.03 -0.66 -26.71
CA SER A 240 -20.72 -0.10 -25.56
C SER A 240 -22.24 -0.12 -25.75
N GLN A 241 -22.98 0.02 -24.65
CA GLN A 241 -24.44 0.08 -24.64
C GLN A 241 -24.99 1.37 -25.26
N PHE A 242 -24.17 2.43 -25.35
CA PHE A 242 -24.53 3.72 -25.96
C PHE A 242 -24.50 3.69 -27.49
N GLY A 243 -23.82 2.71 -28.09
CA GLY A 243 -23.74 2.55 -29.55
C GLY A 243 -22.87 3.61 -30.24
N SER A 244 -23.02 3.75 -31.57
CA SER A 244 -22.15 4.60 -32.42
C SER A 244 -22.33 6.11 -32.24
N GLY A 245 -23.19 6.55 -31.31
CA GLY A 245 -23.48 7.96 -31.06
C GLY A 245 -22.34 8.72 -30.35
N GLU A 246 -21.48 8.01 -29.63
CA GLU A 246 -20.41 8.61 -28.83
C GLU A 246 -19.03 8.15 -29.31
N ARG A 247 -18.09 9.08 -29.53
CA ARG A 247 -16.69 8.75 -29.85
C ARG A 247 -15.90 8.44 -28.58
N GLU A 248 -16.32 7.38 -27.91
CA GLU A 248 -15.75 6.92 -26.66
C GLU A 248 -14.55 5.98 -26.89
N TYR A 249 -13.48 6.21 -26.13
CA TYR A 249 -12.28 5.39 -26.10
C TYR A 249 -12.04 4.89 -24.68
N LEU A 250 -11.75 3.60 -24.54
CA LEU A 250 -11.52 2.96 -23.25
C LEU A 250 -10.06 2.50 -23.14
N PHE A 251 -9.37 2.95 -22.10
CA PHE A 251 -8.07 2.41 -21.70
C PHE A 251 -8.24 1.25 -20.74
N SER A 252 -7.34 0.27 -20.82
CA SER A 252 -7.21 -0.79 -19.82
C SER A 252 -6.97 -0.27 -18.41
N MET A 253 -7.42 -1.00 -17.38
CA MET A 253 -7.08 -0.65 -16.00
C MET A 253 -5.57 -0.73 -15.75
N GLY A 254 -5.08 0.10 -14.83
CA GLY A 254 -3.66 0.27 -14.52
C GLY A 254 -2.85 0.76 -15.71
N THR A 255 -3.47 1.48 -16.65
CA THR A 255 -2.72 2.21 -17.68
C THR A 255 -1.91 3.31 -17.00
N VAL A 256 -0.67 3.48 -17.48
CA VAL A 256 0.28 4.42 -16.91
C VAL A 256 0.51 5.57 -17.91
N PHE A 257 0.57 6.78 -17.38
CA PHE A 257 0.80 8.01 -18.11
C PHE A 257 1.97 8.76 -17.49
N ARG A 258 2.70 9.54 -18.29
CA ARG A 258 3.61 10.58 -17.80
C ARG A 258 2.82 11.85 -17.54
N ILE A 259 3.06 12.51 -16.41
CA ILE A 259 2.53 13.85 -16.15
C ILE A 259 3.50 14.85 -16.79
N ASP A 260 3.13 15.46 -17.92
CA ASP A 260 4.05 16.35 -18.65
C ASP A 260 4.07 17.75 -18.05
N ARG A 261 2.88 18.33 -17.90
CA ARG A 261 2.68 19.68 -17.36
C ARG A 261 1.23 19.89 -16.96
N ILE A 262 0.98 20.95 -16.21
CA ILE A 262 -0.35 21.35 -15.76
C ILE A 262 -0.54 22.81 -16.16
N GLU A 263 -1.69 23.13 -16.77
CA GLU A 263 -2.03 24.46 -17.26
C GLU A 263 -3.43 24.83 -16.80
N ASP A 264 -3.62 26.07 -16.34
CA ASP A 264 -4.96 26.58 -16.02
C ASP A 264 -5.70 26.90 -17.33
N ILE A 265 -6.90 26.35 -17.52
CA ILE A 265 -7.73 26.65 -18.71
C ILE A 265 -8.54 27.91 -18.45
N ASP A 266 -9.27 27.92 -17.34
CA ASP A 266 -10.14 28.98 -16.85
C ASP A 266 -10.13 28.97 -15.32
N HIS A 267 -10.77 29.96 -14.67
CA HIS A 267 -10.81 30.06 -13.20
C HIS A 267 -11.34 28.82 -12.48
N ASP A 268 -12.17 28.01 -13.14
CA ASP A 268 -12.84 26.85 -12.55
C ASP A 268 -12.35 25.51 -13.08
N CYS A 269 -11.32 25.45 -13.94
CA CYS A 269 -10.85 24.19 -14.54
C CYS A 269 -9.37 24.18 -14.90
N VAL A 270 -8.68 23.10 -14.54
CA VAL A 270 -7.26 22.90 -14.80
C VAL A 270 -7.04 21.79 -15.83
N CYS A 271 -6.16 22.00 -16.80
CA CYS A 271 -5.70 20.97 -17.73
C CYS A 271 -4.47 20.23 -17.19
N ILE A 272 -4.54 18.91 -17.15
CA ILE A 272 -3.37 18.07 -16.90
C ILE A 272 -2.99 17.42 -18.22
N HIS A 273 -1.81 17.76 -18.73
CA HIS A 273 -1.25 17.18 -19.93
C HIS A 273 -0.54 15.88 -19.58
N LEU A 274 -1.05 14.79 -20.16
CA LEU A 274 -0.55 13.44 -19.95
C LEU A 274 -0.03 12.87 -21.26
N THR A 275 1.08 12.14 -21.22
CA THR A 275 1.54 11.33 -22.35
C THR A 275 1.40 9.85 -22.00
N LEU A 276 0.77 9.06 -22.88
CA LEU A 276 0.72 7.60 -22.70
C LEU A 276 2.15 7.03 -22.70
N THR A 277 2.54 6.34 -21.63
CA THR A 277 3.91 5.80 -21.52
C THR A 277 4.14 4.69 -22.53
N GLN A 278 5.34 4.63 -23.09
CA GLN A 278 5.79 3.54 -23.95
C GLN A 278 6.54 2.48 -23.13
N ASP A 279 6.67 1.28 -23.67
CA ASP A 279 7.33 0.15 -23.02
C ASP A 279 8.81 0.40 -22.68
N ASN A 280 9.44 1.36 -23.37
CA ASN A 280 10.82 1.79 -23.16
C ASN A 280 10.96 2.95 -22.16
N ASP A 281 9.88 3.40 -21.51
CA ASP A 281 9.95 4.43 -20.46
C ASP A 281 10.87 3.91 -19.33
N PRO A 282 12.02 4.55 -19.08
CA PRO A 282 13.04 4.01 -18.17
C PRO A 282 12.53 3.79 -16.74
N GLN A 283 11.62 4.64 -16.29
CA GLN A 283 11.05 4.55 -14.95
C GLN A 283 10.08 3.38 -14.86
N LEU A 284 9.21 3.22 -15.87
CA LEU A 284 8.28 2.11 -15.94
C LEU A 284 9.02 0.77 -16.10
N THR A 285 10.07 0.72 -16.92
CA THR A 285 10.89 -0.49 -17.10
C THR A 285 11.58 -0.90 -15.78
N ALA A 286 12.11 0.06 -15.02
CA ALA A 286 12.73 -0.23 -13.72
C ALA A 286 11.72 -0.78 -12.69
N LEU A 287 10.49 -0.24 -12.68
CA LEU A 287 9.40 -0.75 -11.84
C LEU A 287 8.94 -2.14 -12.31
N ALA A 288 8.78 -2.35 -13.61
CA ALA A 288 8.34 -3.63 -14.18
C ALA A 288 9.33 -4.77 -13.91
N LYS A 289 10.64 -4.53 -14.12
CA LYS A 289 11.71 -5.50 -13.83
C LYS A 289 11.71 -5.93 -12.37
N TYR A 290 11.44 -4.99 -11.48
CA TYR A 290 11.29 -5.29 -10.07
C TYR A 290 10.06 -6.15 -9.78
N MET A 291 8.91 -5.77 -10.33
CA MET A 291 7.65 -6.50 -10.10
C MET A 291 7.74 -7.94 -10.61
N SER A 292 8.44 -8.17 -11.73
CA SER A 292 8.68 -9.52 -12.25
C SER A 292 9.55 -10.38 -11.33
N ILE A 293 10.50 -9.78 -10.60
CA ILE A 293 11.33 -10.51 -9.63
C ILE A 293 10.47 -10.95 -8.44
N GLU A 294 9.59 -10.08 -7.95
CA GLU A 294 8.75 -10.36 -6.80
C GLU A 294 7.73 -11.48 -7.10
N LEU A 295 7.08 -11.42 -8.26
CA LEU A 295 6.05 -12.40 -8.65
C LEU A 295 6.62 -13.73 -9.17
N HIS A 296 7.93 -13.83 -9.43
CA HIS A 296 8.56 -15.01 -10.04
C HIS A 296 7.80 -15.51 -11.29
N GLU A 297 7.16 -14.58 -12.02
CA GLU A 297 6.31 -14.83 -13.19
C GLU A 297 5.15 -15.82 -12.96
N ARG A 298 4.71 -16.02 -11.71
CA ARG A 298 3.56 -16.87 -11.37
C ARG A 298 2.40 -15.99 -10.95
N TYR A 299 1.31 -16.07 -11.70
CA TYR A 299 0.07 -15.34 -11.44
C TYR A 299 -1.01 -16.35 -11.06
N ASP A 300 -0.95 -16.85 -9.83
CA ASP A 300 -1.86 -17.86 -9.31
C ASP A 300 -2.36 -17.51 -7.91
N LEU A 301 -3.28 -18.33 -7.40
CA LEU A 301 -3.91 -18.10 -6.10
C LEU A 301 -2.91 -18.17 -4.93
N THR A 302 -1.79 -18.90 -5.09
CA THR A 302 -0.72 -18.89 -4.08
C THR A 302 0.02 -17.57 -4.06
N THR A 303 0.12 -16.90 -5.20
CA THR A 303 0.77 -15.59 -5.31
C THR A 303 -0.12 -14.50 -4.71
N LEU A 304 -1.43 -14.57 -4.97
CA LEU A 304 -2.40 -13.69 -4.29
C LEU A 304 -2.42 -13.93 -2.77
N GLY A 305 -2.42 -15.19 -2.33
CA GLY A 305 -2.39 -15.51 -0.90
C GLY A 305 -1.11 -15.03 -0.20
N MET A 306 0.06 -15.13 -0.86
CA MET A 306 1.33 -14.61 -0.33
C MET A 306 1.25 -13.10 -0.14
N PHE A 307 0.75 -12.39 -1.16
CA PHE A 307 0.55 -10.96 -1.10
C PHE A 307 -0.36 -10.56 0.07
N VAL A 308 -1.47 -11.28 0.26
CA VAL A 308 -2.42 -11.07 1.38
C VAL A 308 -1.81 -11.41 2.74
N LEU A 309 -0.92 -12.40 2.80
CA LEU A 309 -0.17 -12.76 3.99
C LEU A 309 0.81 -11.64 4.39
N ASP A 310 1.47 -11.02 3.42
CA ASP A 310 2.39 -9.90 3.65
C ASP A 310 1.65 -8.59 4.03
N ILE A 311 0.39 -8.45 3.60
CA ILE A 311 -0.55 -7.43 4.10
C ILE A 311 -0.98 -7.74 5.54
N GLY A 312 -0.70 -8.93 6.06
CA GLY A 312 -1.04 -9.33 7.43
C GLY A 312 -2.49 -9.75 7.63
N ASP A 313 -3.25 -9.96 6.54
CA ASP A 313 -4.55 -10.62 6.60
C ASP A 313 -4.39 -12.13 6.49
N TYR A 314 -4.00 -12.74 7.61
CA TYR A 314 -3.68 -14.16 7.66
C TYR A 314 -4.90 -15.06 7.42
N HIS A 315 -6.11 -14.57 7.72
CA HIS A 315 -7.35 -15.33 7.51
C HIS A 315 -7.66 -15.48 6.02
N ARG A 316 -7.61 -14.39 5.25
CA ARG A 316 -7.82 -14.43 3.80
C ARG A 316 -6.68 -15.16 3.08
N ALA A 317 -5.43 -14.92 3.49
CA ALA A 317 -4.29 -15.64 2.93
C ALA A 317 -4.47 -17.16 3.05
N LYS A 318 -4.87 -17.64 4.24
CA LYS A 318 -5.20 -19.05 4.48
C LYS A 318 -6.30 -19.55 3.54
N GLN A 319 -7.38 -18.80 3.34
CA GLN A 319 -8.46 -19.19 2.42
C GLN A 319 -7.94 -19.35 0.99
N PHE A 320 -7.16 -18.39 0.49
CA PHE A 320 -6.55 -18.49 -0.84
C PHE A 320 -5.63 -19.70 -0.98
N PHE A 321 -4.78 -19.97 0.01
CA PHE A 321 -3.92 -21.16 -0.03
C PHE A 321 -4.70 -22.47 0.06
N ALA A 322 -5.81 -22.52 0.81
CA ALA A 322 -6.66 -23.70 0.91
C ALA A 322 -7.35 -24.01 -0.43
N THR A 323 -7.89 -22.98 -1.08
CA THR A 323 -8.47 -23.10 -2.42
C THR A 323 -7.40 -23.45 -3.47
N ALA A 324 -6.18 -22.93 -3.34
CA ALA A 324 -5.08 -23.29 -4.22
C ALA A 324 -4.69 -24.76 -4.05
N LEU A 325 -4.73 -25.28 -2.81
CA LEU A 325 -4.46 -26.68 -2.50
C LEU A 325 -5.50 -27.61 -3.11
N THR A 326 -6.80 -27.28 -3.04
CA THR A 326 -7.86 -28.10 -3.64
C THR A 326 -7.73 -28.16 -5.17
N ALA A 327 -7.30 -27.06 -5.79
CA ALA A 327 -7.04 -26.98 -7.23
C ALA A 327 -5.68 -27.57 -7.66
N ALA A 328 -4.80 -27.96 -6.73
CA ALA A 328 -3.44 -28.36 -7.04
C ALA A 328 -3.34 -29.75 -7.72
N LYS A 329 -2.95 -29.73 -9.00
CA LYS A 329 -2.81 -30.93 -9.86
C LYS A 329 -1.46 -31.65 -9.73
N THR A 330 -0.39 -30.94 -9.37
CA THR A 330 0.97 -31.52 -9.32
C THR A 330 1.48 -31.66 -7.87
N PRO A 331 2.34 -32.65 -7.57
CA PRO A 331 2.94 -32.78 -6.25
C PRO A 331 3.72 -31.53 -5.81
N GLY A 332 4.44 -30.89 -6.74
CA GLY A 332 5.18 -29.65 -6.46
C GLY A 332 4.26 -28.47 -6.11
N HIS A 333 3.08 -28.37 -6.74
CA HIS A 333 2.11 -27.34 -6.37
C HIS A 333 1.50 -27.61 -4.99
N ARG A 334 1.16 -28.87 -4.68
CA ARG A 334 0.64 -29.26 -3.36
C ARG A 334 1.61 -28.97 -2.23
N VAL A 335 2.89 -29.31 -2.42
CA VAL A 335 3.99 -28.98 -1.51
C VAL A 335 4.00 -27.49 -1.18
N ARG A 336 3.99 -26.64 -2.21
CA ARG A 336 3.98 -25.18 -2.04
C ARG A 336 2.76 -24.71 -1.26
N CYS A 337 1.57 -25.22 -1.59
CA CYS A 337 0.34 -24.86 -0.87
C CYS A 337 0.37 -25.29 0.60
N HIS A 338 0.89 -26.47 0.92
CA HIS A 338 1.06 -26.93 2.31
C HIS A 338 2.04 -26.03 3.08
N ASN A 339 3.18 -25.67 2.50
CA ASN A 339 4.11 -24.74 3.14
C ASN A 339 3.44 -23.40 3.47
N LEU A 340 2.75 -22.81 2.49
CA LEU A 340 2.09 -21.51 2.63
C LEU A 340 0.92 -21.55 3.63
N LEU A 341 0.13 -22.63 3.63
CA LEU A 341 -0.89 -22.87 4.66
C LEU A 341 -0.27 -22.99 6.05
N GLY A 342 0.86 -23.69 6.18
CA GLY A 342 1.59 -23.82 7.44
C GLY A 342 2.03 -22.47 7.99
N MET A 343 2.57 -21.60 7.13
CA MET A 343 2.94 -20.22 7.49
C MET A 343 1.71 -19.39 7.91
N ALA A 344 0.59 -19.49 7.20
CA ALA A 344 -0.63 -18.77 7.55
C ALA A 344 -1.20 -19.24 8.90
N TYR A 345 -1.19 -20.55 9.18
CA TYR A 345 -1.61 -21.09 10.47
C TYR A 345 -0.69 -20.67 11.62
N GLU A 346 0.63 -20.64 11.41
CA GLU A 346 1.58 -20.13 12.41
C GLU A 346 1.28 -18.68 12.78
N LYS A 347 1.08 -17.81 11.79
CA LYS A 347 0.73 -16.40 12.02
C LYS A 347 -0.61 -16.20 12.72
N LEU A 348 -1.55 -17.14 12.55
CA LEU A 348 -2.83 -17.19 13.27
C LEU A 348 -2.72 -17.79 14.69
N GLY A 349 -1.57 -18.34 15.07
CA GLY A 349 -1.36 -19.04 16.34
C GLY A 349 -1.91 -20.47 16.38
N ASP A 350 -2.44 -21.00 15.27
CA ASP A 350 -2.91 -22.39 15.16
C ASP A 350 -1.73 -23.33 14.85
N TYR A 351 -0.86 -23.45 15.84
CA TYR A 351 0.43 -24.13 15.70
C TYR A 351 0.32 -25.63 15.41
N ASP A 352 -0.75 -26.32 15.84
CA ASP A 352 -0.92 -27.75 15.53
C ASP A 352 -1.22 -27.96 14.05
N LYS A 353 -2.11 -27.15 13.47
CA LYS A 353 -2.35 -27.18 12.04
C LYS A 353 -1.13 -26.73 11.25
N ALA A 354 -0.39 -25.74 11.74
CA ALA A 354 0.86 -25.32 11.10
C ALA A 354 1.84 -26.50 10.98
N LEU A 355 2.07 -27.24 12.09
CA LEU A 355 2.91 -28.43 12.09
C LEU A 355 2.35 -29.53 11.18
N GLU A 356 1.04 -29.77 11.19
CA GLU A 356 0.40 -30.75 10.29
C GLU A 356 0.70 -30.44 8.83
N GLN A 357 0.53 -29.19 8.39
CA GLN A 357 0.79 -28.79 7.02
C GLN A 357 2.26 -28.96 6.63
N PHE A 358 3.20 -28.54 7.47
CA PHE A 358 4.63 -28.76 7.20
C PHE A 358 5.00 -30.24 7.17
N GLN A 359 4.36 -31.10 7.99
CA GLN A 359 4.56 -32.55 7.91
C GLN A 359 4.01 -33.15 6.60
N LEU A 360 2.87 -32.66 6.11
CA LEU A 360 2.31 -33.08 4.81
C LEU A 360 3.26 -32.69 3.66
N GLU A 361 3.81 -31.47 3.69
CA GLU A 361 4.84 -31.03 2.75
C GLU A 361 6.06 -31.97 2.75
N LEU A 362 6.63 -32.25 3.93
CA LEU A 362 7.75 -33.17 4.09
C LEU A 362 7.42 -34.56 3.55
N LYS A 363 6.20 -35.06 3.81
CA LYS A 363 5.74 -36.37 3.34
C LYS A 363 5.72 -36.46 1.81
N ILE A 364 5.24 -35.41 1.12
CA ILE A 364 5.22 -35.38 -0.35
C ILE A 364 6.63 -35.29 -0.92
N HIS A 365 7.49 -34.43 -0.35
CA HIS A 365 8.88 -34.33 -0.81
C HIS A 365 9.66 -35.64 -0.64
N ARG A 366 9.48 -36.36 0.47
CA ARG A 366 10.14 -37.65 0.74
C ARG A 366 9.77 -38.76 -0.25
N GLN A 367 8.67 -38.63 -0.98
CA GLN A 367 8.32 -39.60 -2.02
C GLN A 367 9.27 -39.54 -3.22
N ASN A 368 9.92 -38.39 -3.44
CA ASN A 368 10.66 -38.12 -4.68
C ASN A 368 12.10 -37.66 -4.45
N LEU A 369 12.50 -37.35 -3.21
CA LEU A 369 13.80 -36.74 -2.89
C LEU A 369 14.48 -37.46 -1.71
N PRO A 370 15.83 -37.53 -1.70
CA PRO A 370 16.60 -38.11 -0.61
C PRO A 370 16.49 -37.26 0.66
N VAL A 371 16.61 -37.88 1.83
CA VAL A 371 16.27 -37.27 3.15
C VAL A 371 17.08 -36.02 3.52
N ASP A 372 18.24 -35.83 2.89
CA ASP A 372 19.20 -34.75 3.06
C ASP A 372 19.14 -33.69 1.94
N HIS A 373 18.15 -33.78 1.04
CA HIS A 373 17.99 -32.82 -0.05
C HIS A 373 17.80 -31.37 0.50
N PRO A 374 18.48 -30.35 -0.08
CA PRO A 374 18.43 -28.96 0.42
C PRO A 374 17.03 -28.36 0.57
N VAL A 375 16.07 -28.80 -0.26
CA VAL A 375 14.66 -28.36 -0.20
C VAL A 375 14.00 -28.56 1.17
N PHE A 376 14.51 -29.48 2.00
CA PHE A 376 13.95 -29.74 3.32
C PHE A 376 14.36 -28.70 4.38
N ALA A 377 15.44 -27.94 4.17
CA ALA A 377 15.93 -26.99 5.16
C ALA A 377 14.91 -25.89 5.51
N PRO A 378 14.25 -25.23 4.53
CA PRO A 378 13.20 -24.25 4.82
C PRO A 378 12.05 -24.83 5.64
N THR A 379 11.53 -26.02 5.29
CA THR A 379 10.43 -26.66 6.03
C THR A 379 10.81 -26.99 7.47
N TYR A 380 12.02 -27.50 7.71
CA TYR A 380 12.50 -27.72 9.09
C TYR A 380 12.68 -26.41 9.86
N SER A 381 13.09 -25.33 9.19
CA SER A 381 13.19 -24.02 9.82
C SER A 381 11.80 -23.47 10.21
N ASN A 382 10.78 -23.65 9.37
CA ASN A 382 9.41 -23.24 9.68
C ASN A 382 8.84 -24.04 10.86
N ILE A 383 9.06 -25.36 10.90
CA ILE A 383 8.72 -26.20 12.05
C ILE A 383 9.44 -25.69 13.32
N ALA A 384 10.71 -25.29 13.21
CA ALA A 384 11.48 -24.77 14.33
C ALA A 384 10.92 -23.45 14.86
N VAL A 385 10.48 -22.55 13.97
CA VAL A 385 9.79 -21.30 14.33
C VAL A 385 8.51 -21.61 15.10
N VAL A 386 7.67 -22.54 14.62
CA VAL A 386 6.44 -22.92 15.34
C VAL A 386 6.74 -23.44 16.76
N TYR A 387 7.77 -24.25 16.93
CA TYR A 387 8.20 -24.70 18.27
C TYR A 387 8.78 -23.57 19.12
N MET A 388 9.46 -22.60 18.52
CA MET A 388 9.98 -21.43 19.20
C MET A 388 8.84 -20.55 19.72
N ASP A 389 7.81 -20.31 18.92
CA ASP A 389 6.63 -19.52 19.28
C ASP A 389 5.79 -20.20 20.37
N ARG A 390 5.79 -21.55 20.39
CA ARG A 390 5.25 -22.37 21.49
C ARG A 390 6.10 -22.37 22.77
N GLY A 391 7.27 -21.74 22.78
CA GLY A 391 8.23 -21.79 23.89
C GLY A 391 8.97 -23.13 24.06
N GLN A 392 8.84 -24.06 23.11
CA GLN A 392 9.48 -25.38 23.13
C GLN A 392 10.91 -25.31 22.55
N LEU A 393 11.78 -24.60 23.27
CA LEU A 393 13.12 -24.21 22.81
C LEU A 393 14.03 -25.39 22.40
N ASP A 394 13.93 -26.54 23.06
CA ASP A 394 14.75 -27.72 22.72
C ASP A 394 14.37 -28.34 21.37
N LEU A 395 13.07 -28.39 21.07
CA LEU A 395 12.59 -28.85 19.76
C LEU A 395 12.94 -27.84 18.67
N ALA A 396 12.75 -26.54 18.93
CA ALA A 396 13.17 -25.48 18.02
C ALA A 396 14.67 -25.59 17.68
N LEU A 397 15.53 -25.75 18.70
CA LEU A 397 16.97 -25.89 18.51
C LEU A 397 17.32 -27.13 17.68
N LYS A 398 16.67 -28.28 17.94
CA LYS A 398 16.85 -29.51 17.17
C LYS A 398 16.53 -29.30 15.68
N TYR A 399 15.41 -28.67 15.37
CA TYR A 399 14.97 -28.47 13.99
C TYR A 399 15.79 -27.39 13.25
N PHE A 400 16.17 -26.27 13.90
CA PHE A 400 17.08 -25.30 13.28
C PHE A 400 18.47 -25.89 13.03
N ARG A 401 19.00 -26.72 13.94
CA ARG A 401 20.27 -27.44 13.69
C ARG A 401 20.16 -28.38 12.49
N ARG A 402 19.02 -29.06 12.34
CA ARG A 402 18.77 -29.92 11.18
C ARG A 402 18.74 -29.12 9.88
N ALA A 403 18.03 -28.00 9.84
CA ALA A 403 18.01 -27.10 8.68
C ALA A 403 19.41 -26.60 8.34
N LEU A 404 20.19 -26.19 9.36
CA LEU A 404 21.57 -25.73 9.19
C LEU A 404 22.47 -26.80 8.58
N ILE A 405 22.41 -28.05 9.06
CA ILE A 405 23.23 -29.15 8.53
C ILE A 405 22.91 -29.45 7.07
N ILE A 406 21.62 -29.48 6.73
CA ILE A 406 21.16 -29.73 5.34
C ILE A 406 21.64 -28.62 4.41
N GLU A 407 21.46 -27.36 4.79
CA GLU A 407 21.86 -26.21 3.97
C GLU A 407 23.39 -26.12 3.80
N GLN A 408 24.17 -26.44 4.84
CA GLN A 408 25.63 -26.48 4.77
C GLN A 408 26.17 -27.60 3.88
N ALA A 409 25.44 -28.71 3.77
CA ALA A 409 25.82 -29.83 2.92
C ALA A 409 25.38 -29.66 1.45
N ALA A 410 24.61 -28.61 1.14
CA ALA A 410 24.19 -28.32 -0.22
C ALA A 410 25.37 -27.96 -1.12
N ILE A 411 25.30 -28.34 -2.41
CA ILE A 411 26.33 -28.01 -3.42
C ILE A 411 26.45 -26.49 -3.57
N GLU A 412 25.33 -25.77 -3.52
CA GLU A 412 25.26 -24.32 -3.56
C GLU A 412 24.49 -23.81 -2.32
N PRO A 413 25.17 -23.57 -1.19
CA PRO A 413 24.52 -23.13 0.03
C PRO A 413 23.90 -21.74 -0.11
N ASN A 414 22.66 -21.58 0.38
CA ASN A 414 22.02 -20.28 0.50
C ASN A 414 22.55 -19.54 1.74
N TYR A 415 23.53 -18.66 1.53
CA TYR A 415 24.18 -17.91 2.61
C TYR A 415 23.24 -16.97 3.38
N VAL A 416 22.14 -16.52 2.76
CA VAL A 416 21.11 -15.71 3.45
C VAL A 416 20.37 -16.60 4.45
N GLU A 417 19.90 -17.77 4.04
CA GLU A 417 19.22 -18.74 4.92
C GLU A 417 20.15 -19.28 6.01
N LEU A 418 21.41 -19.59 5.69
CA LEU A 418 22.43 -19.93 6.69
C LEU A 418 22.55 -18.86 7.79
N SER A 419 22.50 -17.58 7.40
CA SER A 419 22.54 -16.47 8.37
C SER A 419 21.31 -16.45 9.29
N VAL A 420 20.14 -16.81 8.75
CA VAL A 420 18.87 -16.89 9.48
C VAL A 420 18.93 -18.04 10.48
N TYR A 421 19.38 -19.23 10.08
CA TYR A 421 19.49 -20.38 10.96
C TYR A 421 20.50 -20.14 12.09
N HIS A 422 21.67 -19.56 11.78
CA HIS A 422 22.63 -19.17 12.81
C HIS A 422 22.05 -18.16 13.80
N SER A 423 21.29 -17.17 13.33
CA SER A 423 20.68 -16.17 14.21
C SER A 423 19.64 -16.79 15.13
N HIS A 424 18.74 -17.64 14.63
CA HIS A 424 17.71 -18.29 15.44
C HIS A 424 18.31 -19.25 16.47
N ILE A 425 19.32 -20.04 16.10
CA ILE A 425 20.06 -20.87 17.06
C ILE A 425 20.70 -19.99 18.15
N GLY A 426 21.31 -18.86 17.76
CA GLY A 426 21.87 -17.89 18.69
C GLY A 426 20.83 -17.35 19.68
N LEU A 427 19.64 -16.98 19.19
CA LEU A 427 18.54 -16.50 20.04
C LEU A 427 18.02 -17.57 21.01
N ILE A 428 17.84 -18.81 20.54
CA ILE A 428 17.40 -19.92 21.39
C ILE A 428 18.43 -20.22 22.49
N LEU A 429 19.72 -20.27 22.15
CA LEU A 429 20.79 -20.46 23.13
C LEU A 429 20.84 -19.31 24.14
N LYS A 430 20.57 -18.07 23.71
CA LYS A 430 20.44 -16.91 24.61
C LYS A 430 19.29 -17.10 25.60
N ALA A 431 18.12 -17.51 25.10
CA ALA A 431 16.95 -17.77 25.94
C ALA A 431 17.19 -18.91 26.95
N LYS A 432 18.03 -19.89 26.60
CA LYS A 432 18.50 -20.96 27.51
C LYS A 432 19.67 -20.53 28.42
N SER A 433 20.05 -19.25 28.44
CA SER A 433 21.19 -18.73 29.20
C SER A 433 22.58 -19.28 28.81
N LEU A 434 22.70 -19.92 27.65
CA LEU A 434 23.96 -20.41 27.08
C LEU A 434 24.67 -19.32 26.26
N LEU A 435 25.01 -18.22 26.94
CA LEU A 435 25.45 -16.97 26.31
C LEU A 435 26.76 -17.09 25.51
N LYS A 436 27.72 -17.91 25.98
CA LYS A 436 28.99 -18.12 25.27
C LYS A 436 28.79 -18.83 23.92
N GLU A 437 27.92 -19.83 23.87
CA GLU A 437 27.57 -20.52 22.62
C GLU A 437 26.74 -19.62 21.71
N SER A 438 25.74 -18.92 22.26
CA SER A 438 24.94 -17.93 21.54
C SER A 438 25.81 -16.90 20.82
N LEU A 439 26.86 -16.41 21.48
CA LEU A 439 27.81 -15.45 20.91
C LEU A 439 28.50 -15.98 19.64
N VAL A 440 28.87 -17.27 19.61
CA VAL A 440 29.52 -17.90 18.45
C VAL A 440 28.57 -17.91 17.26
N TYR A 441 27.32 -18.33 17.47
CA TYR A 441 26.31 -18.40 16.43
C TYR A 441 25.92 -17.02 15.91
N GLN A 442 25.73 -16.03 16.78
CA GLN A 442 25.35 -14.68 16.37
C GLN A 442 26.46 -13.96 15.59
N LYS A 443 27.74 -14.21 15.92
CA LYS A 443 28.87 -13.70 15.13
C LYS A 443 28.90 -14.27 13.72
N LYS A 444 28.63 -15.56 13.56
CA LYS A 444 28.52 -16.20 12.23
C LYS A 444 27.36 -15.60 11.43
N ALA A 445 26.20 -15.43 12.06
CA ALA A 445 25.05 -14.77 11.43
C ALA A 445 25.37 -13.36 10.94
N LEU A 446 26.05 -12.54 11.76
CA LEU A 446 26.48 -11.20 11.37
C LEU A 446 27.43 -11.23 10.17
N SER A 447 28.45 -12.10 10.20
CA SER A 447 29.43 -12.23 9.11
C SER A 447 28.76 -12.56 7.77
N LEU A 448 27.83 -13.53 7.78
CA LEU A 448 27.06 -13.91 6.60
C LEU A 448 26.18 -12.76 6.10
N ARG A 449 25.49 -12.06 7.00
CA ARG A 449 24.67 -10.88 6.66
C ARG A 449 25.50 -9.76 6.04
N GLN A 450 26.71 -9.52 6.53
CA GLN A 450 27.62 -8.50 5.96
C GLN A 450 28.17 -8.89 4.59
N MET A 451 28.30 -10.19 4.31
CA MET A 451 28.72 -10.70 3.01
C MET A 451 27.62 -10.61 1.95
N CYS A 452 26.37 -10.87 2.34
CA CYS A 452 25.26 -11.01 1.40
C CYS A 452 24.31 -9.81 1.31
N LEU A 453 24.39 -8.84 2.22
CA LEU A 453 23.41 -7.73 2.31
C LEU A 453 24.10 -6.36 2.25
N PRO A 454 23.42 -5.32 1.71
CA PRO A 454 23.96 -3.97 1.69
C PRO A 454 24.32 -3.45 3.10
N PRO A 455 25.34 -2.60 3.27
CA PRO A 455 25.81 -2.15 4.59
C PRO A 455 24.78 -1.44 5.48
N ILE A 456 23.71 -0.89 4.90
CA ILE A 456 22.64 -0.16 5.59
C ILE A 456 21.45 -1.08 5.94
N HIS A 457 21.51 -2.36 5.54
CA HIS A 457 20.40 -3.29 5.69
C HIS A 457 20.00 -3.49 7.18
N PRO A 458 18.74 -3.21 7.60
CA PRO A 458 18.23 -3.43 8.95
C PRO A 458 18.65 -4.73 9.67
N SER A 459 18.73 -5.87 8.98
CA SER A 459 19.15 -7.15 9.60
C SER A 459 20.59 -7.16 10.10
N ILE A 460 21.45 -6.26 9.59
CA ILE A 460 22.81 -6.05 10.13
C ILE A 460 22.73 -5.31 11.47
N ALA A 461 21.88 -4.28 11.57
CA ALA A 461 21.66 -3.55 12.83
C ALA A 461 21.04 -4.45 13.90
N GLU A 462 20.06 -5.28 13.53
CA GLU A 462 19.47 -6.30 14.39
C GLU A 462 20.54 -7.30 14.90
N ALA A 463 21.43 -7.76 14.02
CA ALA A 463 22.51 -8.65 14.42
C ALA A 463 23.48 -8.00 15.43
N TYR A 464 23.79 -6.72 15.26
CA TYR A 464 24.57 -5.97 16.25
C TYR A 464 23.84 -5.83 17.59
N ASN A 465 22.53 -5.55 17.59
CA ASN A 465 21.74 -5.50 18.82
C ASN A 465 21.70 -6.85 19.54
N ASN A 466 21.50 -7.95 18.80
CA ASN A 466 21.55 -9.29 19.37
C ASN A 466 22.90 -9.57 20.04
N LEU A 467 24.02 -9.23 19.39
CA LEU A 467 25.36 -9.34 19.99
C LEU A 467 25.52 -8.46 21.24
N ALA A 468 24.96 -7.25 21.22
CA ALA A 468 25.03 -6.34 22.36
C ALA A 468 24.33 -6.93 23.59
N THR A 469 23.13 -7.48 23.41
CA THR A 469 22.39 -8.15 24.51
C THR A 469 23.16 -9.35 25.07
N ILE A 470 23.83 -10.12 24.22
CA ILE A 470 24.65 -11.27 24.66
C ILE A 470 25.88 -10.78 25.43
N TYR A 471 26.58 -9.75 24.95
CA TYR A 471 27.74 -9.19 25.66
C TYR A 471 27.35 -8.57 27.01
N TYR A 472 26.19 -7.92 27.09
CA TYR A 472 25.66 -7.40 28.34
C TYR A 472 25.41 -8.53 29.35
N GLY A 473 24.76 -9.62 28.93
CA GLY A 473 24.57 -10.80 29.80
C GLY A 473 25.87 -11.51 30.19
N LEU A 474 26.95 -11.36 29.41
CA LEU A 474 28.29 -11.84 29.74
C LEU A 474 29.10 -10.88 30.62
N HIS A 475 28.49 -9.77 31.08
CA HIS A 475 29.16 -8.69 31.83
C HIS A 475 30.31 -8.02 31.06
N GLN A 476 30.28 -8.05 29.72
CA GLN A 476 31.27 -7.39 28.85
C GLN A 476 30.71 -6.06 28.34
N ASN A 477 30.48 -5.12 29.27
CA ASN A 477 29.78 -3.87 29.01
C ASN A 477 30.41 -3.03 27.90
N ASP A 478 31.74 -2.94 27.84
CA ASP A 478 32.43 -2.18 26.79
C ASP A 478 32.13 -2.71 25.38
N LYS A 479 32.06 -4.03 25.23
CA LYS A 479 31.70 -4.68 23.97
C LYS A 479 30.22 -4.53 23.66
N ALA A 480 29.35 -4.60 24.67
CA ALA A 480 27.92 -4.35 24.51
C ALA A 480 27.67 -2.92 24.00
N ILE A 481 28.29 -1.91 24.63
CA ILE A 481 28.24 -0.50 24.21
C ILE A 481 28.80 -0.35 22.78
N CYS A 482 29.91 -0.99 22.46
CA CYS A 482 30.47 -0.97 21.10
C CYS A 482 29.49 -1.52 20.06
N MET A 483 28.85 -2.65 20.35
CA MET A 483 27.86 -3.25 19.43
C MET A 483 26.59 -2.41 19.33
N HIS A 484 26.08 -1.84 20.43
CA HIS A 484 24.99 -0.87 20.39
C HIS A 484 25.36 0.38 19.60
N LYS A 485 26.59 0.91 19.72
CA LYS A 485 27.07 2.02 18.90
C LYS A 485 27.11 1.66 17.42
N LYS A 486 27.46 0.43 17.05
CA LYS A 486 27.41 -0.04 15.66
C LYS A 486 25.98 -0.20 15.15
N ALA A 487 25.10 -0.80 15.95
CA ALA A 487 23.67 -0.89 15.64
C ALA A 487 23.06 0.50 15.46
N TRP A 488 23.31 1.39 16.41
CA TRP A 488 22.88 2.78 16.36
C TRP A 488 23.53 3.53 15.22
N LYS A 489 24.79 3.32 14.86
CA LYS A 489 25.39 3.97 13.68
C LYS A 489 24.73 3.48 12.39
N SER A 490 24.43 2.19 12.27
CA SER A 490 23.67 1.64 11.14
C SER A 490 22.24 2.20 11.10
N GLN A 491 21.54 2.27 12.24
CA GLN A 491 20.20 2.83 12.36
C GLN A 491 20.19 4.35 12.17
N ARG A 492 21.10 5.09 12.80
CA ARG A 492 21.31 6.53 12.67
C ARG A 492 21.72 6.92 11.28
N ARG A 493 22.49 6.10 10.56
CA ARG A 493 22.75 6.35 9.14
C ARG A 493 21.48 6.17 8.30
N ALA A 494 20.60 5.25 8.69
CA ALA A 494 19.26 5.14 8.11
C ALA A 494 18.34 6.32 8.53
N ILE A 495 18.46 6.84 9.76
CA ILE A 495 17.68 7.97 10.28
C ILE A 495 18.17 9.30 9.73
N LEU A 496 19.47 9.58 9.69
CA LEU A 496 20.02 10.79 9.06
C LEU A 496 19.65 10.82 7.58
N TYR A 497 19.68 9.68 6.91
CA TYR A 497 19.17 9.56 5.55
C TYR A 497 17.67 9.89 5.44
N SER A 498 16.88 9.67 6.49
CA SER A 498 15.48 10.12 6.56
C SER A 498 15.30 11.57 7.04
N GLN A 499 16.22 12.10 7.86
CA GLN A 499 16.22 13.48 8.36
C GLN A 499 16.65 14.46 7.28
N ASP A 500 17.66 14.14 6.47
CA ASP A 500 18.07 14.93 5.30
C ASP A 500 16.87 15.16 4.37
N LYS A 501 16.02 14.15 4.21
CA LYS A 501 14.77 14.23 3.45
C LYS A 501 13.66 15.05 4.14
N LEU A 502 13.61 15.04 5.47
CA LEU A 502 12.68 15.88 6.23
C LEU A 502 13.13 17.34 6.25
N ASP A 503 14.45 17.60 6.23
CA ASP A 503 15.05 18.92 6.13
C ASP A 503 14.85 19.50 4.73
N ASP A 504 14.96 18.69 3.67
CA ASP A 504 14.56 19.06 2.30
C ASP A 504 13.06 19.37 2.24
N ALA A 505 12.21 18.51 2.81
CA ALA A 505 10.76 18.76 2.87
C ALA A 505 10.44 20.04 3.65
N LEU A 506 11.11 20.27 4.79
CA LEU A 506 10.98 21.49 5.58
C LEU A 506 11.34 22.73 4.76
N MET A 507 12.46 22.68 4.02
CA MET A 507 12.88 23.77 3.13
C MET A 507 11.79 24.07 2.07
N HIS A 508 11.24 23.05 1.42
CA HIS A 508 10.21 23.22 0.40
C HIS A 508 8.89 23.75 0.96
N PHE A 509 8.44 23.26 2.12
CA PHE A 509 7.21 23.74 2.74
C PHE A 509 7.35 25.14 3.36
N GLN A 510 8.55 25.51 3.85
CA GLN A 510 8.84 26.88 4.28
C GLN A 510 8.84 27.86 3.10
N GLU A 511 9.42 27.47 1.95
CA GLU A 511 9.37 28.32 0.75
C GLU A 511 7.94 28.42 0.20
N SER A 512 7.17 27.33 0.23
CA SER A 512 5.74 27.34 -0.10
C SER A 512 4.96 28.30 0.80
N LEU A 513 5.17 28.23 2.11
CA LEU A 513 4.55 29.15 3.07
C LEU A 513 4.93 30.61 2.78
N ARG A 514 6.21 30.88 2.50
CA ARG A 514 6.72 32.22 2.17
C ARG A 514 6.10 32.78 0.88
N ILE A 515 5.92 31.95 -0.14
CA ILE A 515 5.26 32.36 -1.39
C ILE A 515 3.78 32.65 -1.13
N LYS A 516 3.08 31.77 -0.41
CA LYS A 516 1.66 31.96 -0.10
C LYS A 516 1.40 33.18 0.77
N LEU A 517 2.26 33.49 1.74
CA LEU A 517 2.16 34.70 2.56
C LEU A 517 2.33 36.01 1.77
N LYS A 518 2.93 35.97 0.56
CA LYS A 518 3.02 37.15 -0.32
C LYS A 518 1.75 37.41 -1.12
N SER A 519 0.96 36.37 -1.38
CA SER A 519 -0.24 36.44 -2.22
C SER A 519 -1.55 36.35 -1.43
N LEU A 520 -1.52 35.74 -0.25
CA LEU A 520 -2.69 35.41 0.56
C LEU A 520 -2.55 35.93 2.00
N ASN A 521 -3.68 36.25 2.61
CA ASN A 521 -3.73 36.59 4.04
C ASN A 521 -3.28 35.36 4.88
N PRO A 522 -2.49 35.54 5.96
CA PRO A 522 -2.13 34.46 6.89
C PRO A 522 -3.31 33.63 7.43
N LEU A 523 -4.52 34.21 7.46
CA LEU A 523 -5.78 33.56 7.86
C LEU A 523 -6.63 33.10 6.66
N HIS A 524 -6.03 32.95 5.47
CA HIS A 524 -6.71 32.38 4.31
C HIS A 524 -6.86 30.86 4.45
N PRO A 525 -8.02 30.25 4.15
CA PRO A 525 -8.27 28.81 4.31
C PRO A 525 -7.21 27.89 3.67
N GLU A 526 -6.66 28.27 2.51
CA GLU A 526 -5.59 27.53 1.81
C GLU A 526 -4.26 27.44 2.57
N MET A 527 -4.10 28.25 3.61
CA MET A 527 -2.93 28.22 4.49
C MET A 527 -2.99 27.02 5.45
N ALA A 528 -4.18 26.49 5.75
CA ALA A 528 -4.37 25.45 6.77
C ALA A 528 -3.62 24.15 6.44
N GLY A 529 -3.63 23.72 5.17
CA GLY A 529 -2.86 22.55 4.72
C GLY A 529 -1.34 22.77 4.85
N THR A 530 -0.86 23.96 4.50
CA THR A 530 0.57 24.31 4.58
C THR A 530 1.04 24.34 6.03
N TYR A 531 0.26 24.94 6.93
CA TYR A 531 0.54 24.93 8.36
C TYR A 531 0.41 23.53 8.97
N ALA A 532 -0.59 22.72 8.60
CA ALA A 532 -0.70 21.34 9.08
C ALA A 532 0.50 20.46 8.67
N SER A 533 0.93 20.56 7.41
CA SER A 533 2.11 19.85 6.91
C SER A 533 3.40 20.31 7.60
N LEU A 534 3.58 21.63 7.79
CA LEU A 534 4.71 22.14 8.57
C LEU A 534 4.65 21.70 10.04
N GLY A 535 3.46 21.66 10.64
CA GLY A 535 3.24 21.13 11.99
C GLY A 535 3.67 19.68 12.10
N ASN A 536 3.27 18.84 11.14
CA ASN A 536 3.67 17.43 11.07
C ASN A 536 5.18 17.26 10.87
N ILE A 537 5.79 18.08 10.00
CA ILE A 537 7.24 18.04 9.77
C ILE A 537 7.99 18.50 11.01
N TYR A 538 7.57 19.59 11.67
CA TYR A 538 8.18 20.04 12.92
C TYR A 538 7.98 19.05 14.07
N ASN A 539 6.82 18.39 14.17
CA ASN A 539 6.55 17.34 15.15
C ASN A 539 7.47 16.11 14.89
N ALA A 540 7.64 15.73 13.63
CA ALA A 540 8.58 14.66 13.22
C ALA A 540 10.05 15.04 13.46
N LEU A 541 10.41 16.32 13.34
CA LEU A 541 11.71 16.89 13.67
C LEU A 541 11.87 17.21 15.17
N GLN A 542 10.89 16.86 16.01
CA GLN A 542 10.86 17.11 17.46
C GLN A 542 10.97 18.60 17.84
N SER A 543 10.68 19.51 16.92
CA SER A 543 10.56 20.94 17.15
C SER A 543 9.13 21.28 17.59
N TYR A 544 8.73 20.75 18.75
CA TYR A 544 7.35 20.79 19.21
C TYR A 544 6.79 22.20 19.40
N ASP A 545 7.62 23.19 19.75
CA ASP A 545 7.18 24.59 19.87
C ASP A 545 6.73 25.18 18.52
N LYS A 546 7.49 24.90 17.45
CA LYS A 546 7.12 25.32 16.09
C LYS A 546 5.96 24.50 15.56
N ALA A 547 5.92 23.20 15.87
CA ALA A 547 4.80 22.35 15.52
C ALA A 547 3.51 22.87 16.14
N LEU A 548 3.55 23.24 17.42
CA LEU A 548 2.46 23.83 18.16
C LEU A 548 1.95 25.12 17.49
N GLU A 549 2.85 26.04 17.14
CA GLU A 549 2.50 27.28 16.44
C GLU A 549 1.79 27.01 15.11
N MET A 550 2.31 26.07 14.32
CA MET A 550 1.70 25.72 13.04
C MET A 550 0.34 25.05 13.23
N TYR A 551 0.20 24.11 14.17
CA TYR A 551 -1.08 23.47 14.48
C TYR A 551 -2.11 24.46 15.05
N GLU A 552 -1.70 25.44 15.87
CA GLU A 552 -2.58 26.49 16.36
C GLU A 552 -3.12 27.36 15.23
N ASN A 553 -2.27 27.72 14.27
CA ASN A 553 -2.69 28.47 13.09
C ASN A 553 -3.66 27.65 12.22
N THR A 554 -3.41 26.35 12.07
CA THR A 554 -4.33 25.42 11.40
C THR A 554 -5.68 25.33 12.13
N VAL A 555 -5.69 25.21 13.46
CA VAL A 555 -6.93 25.16 14.26
C VAL A 555 -7.72 26.47 14.17
N LYS A 556 -7.04 27.63 14.24
CA LYS A 556 -7.68 28.95 14.06
C LYS A 556 -8.33 29.07 12.70
N LEU A 557 -7.65 28.64 11.64
CA LEU A 557 -8.19 28.60 10.28
C LEU A 557 -9.42 27.69 10.20
N TYR A 558 -9.31 26.44 10.68
CA TYR A 558 -10.42 25.49 10.65
C TYR A 558 -11.64 25.96 11.45
N ARG A 559 -11.45 26.66 12.57
CA ARG A 559 -12.56 27.29 13.33
C ARG A 559 -13.28 28.40 12.54
N VAL A 560 -12.58 29.11 11.65
CA VAL A 560 -13.14 30.22 10.86
C VAL A 560 -13.74 29.75 9.53
N THR A 561 -13.11 28.78 8.86
CA THR A 561 -13.44 28.43 7.46
C THR A 561 -14.23 27.14 7.27
N LEU A 562 -14.21 26.20 8.22
CA LEU A 562 -14.65 24.82 7.99
C LEU A 562 -15.64 24.34 9.07
N MET A 563 -16.78 25.02 9.19
CA MET A 563 -17.82 24.66 10.17
C MET A 563 -18.87 23.64 9.66
N ARG A 564 -18.78 23.10 8.43
CA ARG A 564 -19.85 22.21 7.92
C ARG A 564 -19.44 20.96 7.16
N LYS A 565 -18.17 20.81 6.78
CA LYS A 565 -17.76 19.72 5.86
C LYS A 565 -16.76 18.71 6.43
N HIS A 566 -15.90 19.12 7.38
CA HIS A 566 -14.78 18.29 7.84
C HIS A 566 -14.42 18.48 9.33
N PRO A 567 -15.34 18.19 10.28
CA PRO A 567 -15.03 18.24 11.71
C PRO A 567 -13.87 17.29 12.10
N GLU A 568 -13.66 16.21 11.35
CA GLU A 568 -12.57 15.26 11.57
C GLU A 568 -11.18 15.88 11.40
N LYS A 569 -10.97 16.79 10.44
CA LYS A 569 -9.66 17.43 10.22
C LYS A 569 -9.29 18.36 11.37
N LEU A 570 -10.29 19.00 11.98
CA LEU A 570 -10.12 19.80 13.18
C LEU A 570 -9.76 18.92 14.37
N VAL A 571 -10.42 17.77 14.53
CA VAL A 571 -10.13 16.78 15.59
C VAL A 571 -8.74 16.17 15.43
N ASP A 572 -8.30 15.85 14.21
CA ASP A 572 -6.97 15.28 13.95
C ASP A 572 -5.85 16.30 14.25
N THR A 573 -6.07 17.55 13.84
CA THR A 573 -5.14 18.65 14.12
C THR A 573 -5.10 18.98 15.61
N MET A 574 -6.27 18.97 16.28
CA MET A 574 -6.37 19.15 17.73
C MET A 574 -5.69 18.01 18.48
N SER A 575 -5.85 16.76 18.04
CA SER A 575 -5.16 15.60 18.62
C SER A 575 -3.65 15.76 18.52
N SER A 576 -3.16 16.23 17.36
CA SER A 576 -1.74 16.50 17.12
C SER A 576 -1.21 17.68 17.96
N LEU A 577 -2.03 18.71 18.16
CA LEU A 577 -1.75 19.87 19.01
C LEU A 577 -1.69 19.47 20.50
N ILE A 578 -2.65 18.68 20.97
CA ILE A 578 -2.71 18.15 22.34
C ILE A 578 -1.51 17.23 22.58
N GLU A 579 -1.17 16.37 21.63
CA GLU A 579 0.01 15.52 21.69
C GLU A 579 1.30 16.37 21.81
N CYS A 580 1.41 17.47 21.06
CA CYS A 580 2.54 18.40 21.19
C CYS A 580 2.59 19.08 22.56
N LEU A 581 1.46 19.55 23.10
CA LEU A 581 1.39 20.15 24.43
C LEU A 581 1.77 19.15 25.54
N VAL A 582 1.32 17.90 25.43
CA VAL A 582 1.70 16.82 26.36
C VAL A 582 3.20 16.51 26.25
N LYS A 583 3.76 16.45 25.03
CA LYS A 583 5.21 16.26 24.80
C LYS A 583 6.05 17.43 25.32
N LEU A 584 5.50 18.64 25.36
CA LEU A 584 6.10 19.84 25.96
C LEU A 584 5.92 19.91 27.49
N GLY A 585 5.19 18.97 28.11
CA GLY A 585 4.88 18.98 29.54
C GLY A 585 3.83 20.02 29.96
N ARG A 586 3.13 20.65 29.01
CA ARG A 586 2.08 21.66 29.22
C ARG A 586 0.71 20.99 29.32
N THR A 587 0.56 20.05 30.24
CA THR A 587 -0.65 19.21 30.38
C THR A 587 -1.88 19.97 30.83
N ASP A 588 -1.72 21.01 31.66
CA ASP A 588 -2.84 21.83 32.12
C ASP A 588 -3.43 22.65 30.97
N GLU A 589 -2.57 23.17 30.10
CA GLU A 589 -2.99 23.89 28.90
C GLU A 589 -3.58 22.93 27.86
N ALA A 590 -3.06 21.71 27.73
CA ALA A 590 -3.68 20.68 26.89
C ALA A 590 -5.14 20.41 27.33
N ARG A 591 -5.39 20.35 28.64
CA ARG A 591 -6.74 20.18 29.20
C ARG A 591 -7.61 21.41 28.98
N GLU A 592 -7.06 22.60 29.17
CA GLU A 592 -7.76 23.86 28.91
C GLU A 592 -8.17 23.96 27.43
N ARG A 593 -7.28 23.63 26.49
CA ARG A 593 -7.59 23.59 25.05
C ARG A 593 -8.67 22.57 24.68
N ILE A 594 -8.67 21.41 25.35
CA ILE A 594 -9.76 20.41 25.21
C ILE A 594 -11.08 21.01 25.69
N ARG A 595 -11.11 21.66 26.86
CA ARG A 595 -12.33 22.30 27.41
C ARG A 595 -12.81 23.48 26.59
N GLU A 596 -11.94 24.38 26.16
CA GLU A 596 -12.28 25.50 25.29
C GLU A 596 -12.94 25.02 24.00
N HIS A 597 -12.42 23.93 23.44
CA HIS A 597 -12.97 23.37 22.20
C HIS A 597 -14.31 22.66 22.42
N TYR A 598 -14.47 21.99 23.56
CA TYR A 598 -15.72 21.42 24.03
C TYR A 598 -16.81 22.49 24.23
N GLU A 599 -16.48 23.60 24.87
CA GLU A 599 -17.41 24.72 25.05
C GLU A 599 -17.73 25.40 23.72
N TRP A 600 -16.74 25.54 22.84
CA TRP A 600 -16.94 26.06 21.49
C TRP A 600 -17.90 25.17 20.69
N SER A 601 -17.69 23.85 20.65
CA SER A 601 -18.56 22.92 19.91
C SER A 601 -20.01 22.98 20.40
N ASN A 602 -20.22 23.06 21.71
CA ASN A 602 -21.56 23.18 22.31
C ASN A 602 -22.28 24.49 21.95
N ARG A 603 -21.54 25.59 21.68
CA ARG A 603 -22.12 26.89 21.35
C ARG A 603 -22.40 27.09 19.85
N THR A 604 -21.78 26.33 18.95
CA THR A 604 -21.88 26.56 17.49
C THR A 604 -22.60 25.46 16.70
N LEU A 605 -22.72 24.23 17.21
CA LEU A 605 -23.37 23.10 16.51
C LEU A 605 -24.82 22.91 16.99
N TRP A 606 -25.79 23.70 16.46
CA TRP A 606 -27.18 23.72 16.96
C TRP A 606 -28.15 22.68 16.33
N HIS A 607 -27.74 21.83 15.37
CA HIS A 607 -28.70 21.02 14.59
C HIS A 607 -28.43 19.50 14.44
N THR A 608 -27.33 18.95 14.95
CA THR A 608 -27.08 17.49 14.92
C THR A 608 -26.44 17.03 16.23
N ASP A 609 -27.29 16.58 17.16
CA ASP A 609 -26.91 16.00 18.47
C ASP A 609 -25.88 14.85 18.35
N GLU A 610 -25.79 14.19 17.19
CA GLU A 610 -24.87 13.08 16.93
C GLU A 610 -23.43 13.49 16.62
N GLU A 611 -23.22 14.56 15.83
CA GLU A 611 -21.87 15.01 15.48
C GLU A 611 -21.18 15.70 16.67
N ALA A 612 -21.95 16.47 17.44
CA ALA A 612 -21.50 17.05 18.70
C ALA A 612 -21.15 15.95 19.72
N ARG A 613 -21.98 14.89 19.84
CA ARG A 613 -21.67 13.72 20.71
C ARG A 613 -20.47 12.92 20.22
N ALA A 614 -20.29 12.73 18.92
CA ALA A 614 -19.13 12.02 18.38
C ALA A 614 -17.82 12.78 18.66
N LEU A 615 -17.84 14.11 18.48
CA LEU A 615 -16.71 14.97 18.82
C LEU A 615 -16.43 14.95 20.33
N GLN A 616 -17.50 14.95 21.14
CA GLN A 616 -17.42 14.85 22.60
C GLN A 616 -16.78 13.53 23.06
N ASN A 617 -17.22 12.38 22.52
CA ASN A 617 -16.64 11.08 22.86
C ASN A 617 -15.16 11.00 22.51
N ILE A 618 -14.74 11.63 21.40
CA ILE A 618 -13.32 11.67 21.00
C ILE A 618 -12.52 12.58 21.93
N LEU A 619 -13.03 13.76 22.27
CA LEU A 619 -12.36 14.69 23.20
C LEU A 619 -12.26 14.13 24.62
N GLU A 620 -13.29 13.42 25.10
CA GLU A 620 -13.26 12.69 26.39
C GLU A 620 -12.24 11.54 26.36
N SER A 621 -12.19 10.75 25.27
CA SER A 621 -11.17 9.71 25.09
C SER A 621 -9.74 10.25 25.04
N ILE A 622 -9.56 11.46 24.50
CA ILE A 622 -8.27 12.15 24.49
C ILE A 622 -7.94 12.66 25.90
N LEU A 623 -8.91 13.24 26.62
CA LEU A 623 -8.74 13.74 27.98
C LEU A 623 -8.32 12.63 28.96
N ASP A 624 -8.91 11.43 28.84
CA ASP A 624 -8.57 10.25 29.65
C ASP A 624 -7.13 9.78 29.43
N LYS A 625 -6.54 10.10 28.28
CA LYS A 625 -5.15 9.78 27.93
C LYS A 625 -4.16 10.87 28.37
N VAL A 626 -4.64 12.05 28.79
CA VAL A 626 -3.78 13.14 29.29
C VAL A 626 -3.48 12.90 30.78
N PRO A 627 -2.21 12.64 31.16
CA PRO A 627 -1.86 12.30 32.53
C PRO A 627 -2.32 13.37 33.54
N LEU A 628 -2.92 12.91 34.65
CA LEU A 628 -3.28 13.75 35.80
C LEU A 628 -2.02 14.24 36.48
N ILE A 629 -1.73 15.53 36.33
CA ILE A 629 -0.90 16.23 37.32
C ILE A 629 -1.84 16.59 38.47
N PRO A 630 -1.62 16.07 39.70
CA PRO A 630 -2.39 16.51 40.85
C PRO A 630 -2.13 18.01 41.03
N SER A 631 -3.19 18.79 41.19
CA SER A 631 -3.07 20.21 41.50
C SER A 631 -2.20 20.37 42.75
N ILE A 632 -1.40 21.43 42.81
CA ILE A 632 -0.48 21.72 43.91
C ILE A 632 -1.21 21.86 45.27
N GLU A 633 -2.54 21.90 45.29
CA GLU A 633 -3.35 21.91 46.52
C GLU A 633 -3.54 20.53 47.18
N GLU A 634 -3.21 19.40 46.53
CA GLU A 634 -3.26 18.08 47.18
C GLU A 634 -1.94 17.64 47.84
N ARG A 635 -0.97 18.56 47.99
CA ARG A 635 0.27 18.34 48.76
C ARG A 635 0.30 18.98 50.15
N VAL A 636 -0.84 19.46 50.65
CA VAL A 636 -0.98 19.80 52.06
C VAL A 636 -2.23 19.10 52.61
N ILE A 637 -2.04 17.90 53.14
CA ILE A 637 -2.54 17.37 54.43
C ILE A 637 -1.75 16.10 54.74
#